data_AF-A0A315ZCV7-F1
#
_entry.id   AF-A0A315ZCV7-F1
#
_cell.length_a   1.000
_cell.length_b   1.000
_cell.length_c   1.000
_cell.angle_alpha   90.00
_cell.angle_beta   90.00
_cell.angle_gamma   90.00
#
_symmetry.space_group_name_H-M   'P 1'
#
loop_
_entity.id
_entity.type
_entity.pdbx_description
1 polymer ?
#
loop_
_entity_poly.entity_id
_entity_poly.type
_entity_poly.pdbx_seq_one_letter_code
_entity_poly.pdbx_strand_id
1 'polypeptide(L)'
;MNRVPFHLIIISFIAILMTGCKFYHDTAAHYNAHFLAEQRMTAIEDSMMMNINDDYIEVLQVLPSIDSTINKSYASGFDYIIEKASRPIKFHETSQWVDECYLLIGKARLYEEDYGNALNTFKFINAKTEDPNSRHGALIMLLWMYDEKDEKRNFDLIKQHINQVPEPFNSENTKMYHLVMANHYIKKRKYNFAVEHMAIATPLEKNKLKRTRYNYILAQLYEESGNNELAYKTYFKVIKGKANYLQEFSARISRMKLTTSADPALVEKADKYFDRQLKEEKNFELRDRIYFEMAAFELNQGELEKALNLYNESVQTNTSNPNLKGYAYLEMGKSYYYTLSDYPKAALYYDSAINVLPKTYYQYQEDSVLSSNLTELAKYTSEIEQQERLLNLYAMSDAQREVYLKKEIKLEKDDILKKIEYDIIRETKNKKPETTNELIVSKDESTAWYFYNSKSVVSGKTQFLRTWGNRALGDNWRRSSVIQRSSSQNTIVKTEEKKSKKEQKAEADLFANVKSLEDRLAEIPQTEESLTEIEVKLQEAFFNLEKVYLYRFKSITEAQSTAQNIFDRYPESEFGAEAAYILYLSCQKELSCDPSYYESILADLYPSSFYAKIVEDPDYVKNKNIAEREIIQRYEDAFKTYKAKDYKLANEKIEELVTIGQESSIIDKIRLLQVVIVGKTSIYFEPYMEALNGFITEFPESDLKPYAQALLDDISEDDLKKPRIPGRY
;
A
#
# COMPACT_ATOMS: atom_id res chain seq x y z
N MET A 1 22.78 41.72 85.12
CA MET A 1 23.10 40.47 84.38
C MET A 1 21.79 39.88 83.86
N ASN A 2 21.48 40.07 82.58
CA ASN A 2 20.28 39.49 81.97
C ASN A 2 20.48 37.98 81.83
N ARG A 3 19.83 37.21 82.71
CA ARG A 3 19.77 35.74 82.57
C ARG A 3 18.89 35.43 81.37
N VAL A 4 19.48 34.91 80.30
CA VAL A 4 18.71 34.29 79.21
C VAL A 4 17.83 33.21 79.84
N PRO A 5 16.50 33.27 79.70
CA PRO A 5 15.63 32.28 80.31
C PRO A 5 15.97 30.89 79.76
N PHE A 6 16.13 29.92 80.66
CA PHE A 6 16.55 28.54 80.37
C PHE A 6 15.70 27.87 79.27
N HIS A 7 14.43 28.27 79.16
CA HIS A 7 13.54 27.82 78.08
C HIS A 7 13.97 28.26 76.67
N LEU A 8 14.60 29.42 76.49
CA LEU A 8 15.12 29.85 75.18
C LEU A 8 16.34 29.02 74.74
N ILE A 9 17.15 28.54 75.69
CA ILE A 9 18.30 27.65 75.40
C ILE A 9 17.78 26.26 75.00
N ILE A 10 16.76 25.75 75.69
CA ILE A 10 16.12 24.47 75.32
C ILE A 10 15.44 24.57 73.95
N ILE A 11 14.72 25.66 73.66
CA ILE A 11 14.09 25.88 72.35
C ILE A 11 15.15 25.97 71.25
N SER A 12 16.28 26.65 71.50
CA SER A 12 17.40 26.71 70.56
C SER A 12 18.07 25.34 70.35
N PHE A 13 18.24 24.54 71.40
CA PHE A 13 18.83 23.20 71.30
C PHE A 13 17.91 22.21 70.59
N ILE A 14 16.60 22.27 70.86
CA ILE A 14 15.58 21.49 70.14
C ILE A 14 15.50 21.93 68.67
N ALA A 15 15.58 23.23 68.38
CA ALA A 15 15.61 23.72 67.00
C ALA A 15 16.85 23.22 66.23
N ILE A 16 18.03 23.16 66.86
CA ILE A 16 19.26 22.62 66.27
C ILE A 16 19.18 21.09 66.07
N LEU A 17 18.58 20.35 67.01
CA LEU A 17 18.35 18.91 66.87
C LEU A 17 17.31 18.59 65.78
N MET A 18 16.24 19.38 65.68
CA MET A 18 15.21 19.19 64.64
C MET A 18 15.72 19.55 63.24
N THR A 19 16.55 20.59 63.10
CA THR A 19 17.17 20.90 61.80
C THR A 19 18.21 19.87 61.39
N GLY A 20 18.99 19.32 62.33
CA GLY A 20 19.92 18.22 62.07
C GLY A 20 19.23 16.93 61.62
N CYS A 21 18.08 16.60 62.21
CA CYS A 21 17.29 15.43 61.82
C CYS A 21 16.71 15.57 60.41
N LYS A 22 16.06 16.70 60.10
CA LYS A 22 15.52 16.95 58.74
C LYS A 22 16.65 16.96 57.69
N PHE A 23 17.77 17.62 57.98
CA PHE A 23 18.94 17.63 57.09
C PHE A 23 19.47 16.22 56.82
N TYR A 24 19.53 15.36 57.85
CA TYR A 24 19.92 13.95 57.66
C TYR A 24 18.93 13.20 56.77
N HIS A 25 17.63 13.30 57.04
CA HIS A 25 16.60 12.63 56.24
C HIS A 25 16.65 13.11 54.77
N ASP A 26 16.78 14.42 54.53
CA ASP A 26 16.86 14.98 53.18
C ASP A 26 18.15 14.56 52.45
N THR A 27 19.29 14.61 53.13
CA THR A 27 20.58 14.23 52.52
C THR A 27 20.62 12.74 52.19
N ALA A 28 20.13 11.90 53.12
CA ALA A 28 20.08 10.45 52.93
C ALA A 28 19.07 10.07 51.83
N ALA A 29 17.87 10.65 51.83
CA ALA A 29 16.86 10.42 50.80
C ALA A 29 17.35 10.85 49.41
N HIS A 30 18.05 12.00 49.32
CA HIS A 30 18.60 12.48 48.06
C HIS A 30 19.70 11.56 47.53
N TYR A 31 20.83 11.45 48.23
CA TYR A 31 22.05 10.84 47.67
C TYR A 31 22.03 9.31 47.68
N ASN A 32 21.35 8.67 48.65
CA ASN A 32 21.33 7.21 48.75
C ASN A 32 20.16 6.56 48.00
N ALA A 33 19.22 7.36 47.50
CA ALA A 33 18.01 6.86 46.84
C ALA A 33 17.61 7.69 45.61
N HIS A 34 17.07 8.90 45.78
CA HIS A 34 16.50 9.70 44.69
C HIS A 34 17.51 9.89 43.54
N PHE A 35 18.69 10.43 43.84
CA PHE A 35 19.74 10.69 42.84
C PHE A 35 20.15 9.42 42.10
N LEU A 36 20.32 8.29 42.81
CA LEU A 36 20.70 7.03 42.18
C LEU A 36 19.60 6.48 41.26
N ALA A 37 18.34 6.60 41.67
CA ALA A 37 17.19 6.20 40.89
C ALA A 37 17.02 7.08 39.64
N GLU A 38 17.17 8.40 39.79
CA GLU A 38 17.09 9.37 38.69
C GLU A 38 18.22 9.16 37.66
N GLN A 39 19.46 8.97 38.11
CA GLN A 39 20.59 8.67 37.23
C GLN A 39 20.38 7.35 36.47
N ARG A 40 19.83 6.32 37.15
CA ARG A 40 19.51 5.05 36.50
C ARG A 40 18.40 5.22 35.47
N MET A 41 17.35 5.96 35.79
CA MET A 41 16.25 6.27 34.85
C MET A 41 16.81 6.98 33.60
N THR A 42 17.58 8.03 33.80
CA THR A 42 18.21 8.79 32.70
C THR A 42 19.08 7.89 31.82
N ALA A 43 19.90 7.02 32.43
CA ALA A 43 20.75 6.10 31.68
C ALA A 43 19.96 5.07 30.86
N ILE A 44 18.83 4.59 31.39
CA ILE A 44 17.92 3.70 30.66
C ILE A 44 17.29 4.43 29.48
N GLU A 45 16.73 5.62 29.69
CA GLU A 45 16.12 6.42 28.63
C GLU A 45 17.13 6.79 27.54
N ASP A 46 18.35 7.17 27.92
CA ASP A 46 19.44 7.46 26.97
C ASP A 46 19.81 6.20 26.17
N SER A 47 19.91 5.04 26.83
CA SER A 47 20.18 3.78 26.14
C SER A 47 19.06 3.39 25.19
N MET A 48 17.80 3.55 25.60
CA MET A 48 16.64 3.29 24.74
C MET A 48 16.73 4.14 23.48
N MET A 49 16.93 5.45 23.63
CA MET A 49 17.02 6.38 22.50
C MET A 49 18.25 6.15 21.61
N MET A 50 19.39 5.71 22.18
CA MET A 50 20.60 5.39 21.40
C MET A 50 20.48 4.08 20.63
N ASN A 51 19.69 3.13 21.13
CA ASN A 51 19.49 1.83 20.51
C ASN A 51 18.35 1.84 19.47
N ILE A 52 17.61 2.95 19.35
CA ILE A 52 16.70 3.15 18.21
C ILE A 52 17.54 3.19 16.94
N ASN A 53 17.24 2.28 16.01
CA ASN A 53 17.76 2.38 14.66
C ASN A 53 17.00 3.51 13.94
N ASP A 54 17.46 4.74 14.15
CA ASP A 54 16.82 5.93 13.61
C ASP A 54 16.74 5.86 12.09
N ASP A 55 15.50 5.94 11.60
CA ASP A 55 15.23 6.16 10.20
C ASP A 55 15.15 7.66 9.92
N TYR A 56 16.25 8.23 9.43
CA TYR A 56 16.35 9.66 9.17
C TYR A 56 15.48 10.17 8.01
N ILE A 57 14.82 9.26 7.28
CA ILE A 57 13.84 9.57 6.23
C ILE A 57 12.49 9.97 6.85
N GLU A 58 12.12 9.35 7.97
CA GLU A 58 10.90 9.69 8.71
C GLU A 58 11.19 10.68 9.85
N VAL A 59 10.15 11.36 10.34
CA VAL A 59 10.25 12.21 11.54
C VAL A 59 10.67 11.35 12.74
N LEU A 60 11.84 11.64 13.32
CA LEU A 60 12.35 10.80 14.41
C LEU A 60 11.48 10.89 15.66
N GLN A 61 11.46 9.79 16.41
CA GLN A 61 10.74 9.70 17.67
C GLN A 61 11.28 10.68 18.73
N VAL A 62 10.36 11.35 19.43
CA VAL A 62 10.65 12.37 20.44
C VAL A 62 10.95 11.76 21.81
N LEU A 63 10.12 10.78 22.22
CA LEU A 63 10.19 10.07 23.50
C LEU A 63 10.56 8.60 23.26
N PRO A 64 11.15 7.88 24.24
CA PRO A 64 11.35 6.43 24.12
C PRO A 64 10.01 5.71 23.91
N SER A 65 9.99 4.63 23.13
CA SER A 65 8.78 3.79 22.97
C SER A 65 8.47 3.04 24.27
N ILE A 66 7.19 2.89 24.56
CA ILE A 66 6.72 1.99 25.61
C ILE A 66 6.32 0.69 24.90
N ASP A 67 7.30 -0.22 24.75
CA ASP A 67 7.17 -1.50 24.05
C ASP A 67 7.74 -2.63 24.91
N SER A 68 6.88 -3.60 25.25
CA SER A 68 7.17 -4.72 26.13
C SER A 68 8.34 -5.59 25.66
N THR A 69 8.63 -5.61 24.36
CA THR A 69 9.74 -6.37 23.78
C THR A 69 11.07 -5.69 24.08
N ILE A 70 11.14 -4.37 23.93
CA ILE A 70 12.33 -3.56 24.20
C ILE A 70 12.52 -3.41 25.70
N ASN A 71 11.45 -3.12 26.43
CA ASN A 71 11.49 -2.77 27.85
C ASN A 71 11.89 -3.94 28.76
N LYS A 72 11.63 -5.19 28.35
CA LYS A 72 12.13 -6.40 29.04
C LYS A 72 13.64 -6.40 29.23
N SER A 73 14.41 -5.88 28.28
CA SER A 73 15.87 -5.80 28.40
C SER A 73 16.33 -4.84 29.50
N TYR A 74 15.45 -3.93 29.95
CA TYR A 74 15.70 -2.93 30.98
C TYR A 74 15.02 -3.21 32.32
N ALA A 75 14.27 -4.32 32.45
CA ALA A 75 13.48 -4.67 33.63
C ALA A 75 14.28 -4.59 34.94
N SER A 76 15.47 -5.22 35.00
CA SER A 76 16.35 -5.13 36.19
C SER A 76 16.75 -3.69 36.57
N GLY A 77 16.79 -2.79 35.59
CA GLY A 77 17.02 -1.38 35.81
C GLY A 77 15.81 -0.67 36.41
N PHE A 78 14.59 -1.00 35.97
CA PHE A 78 13.34 -0.51 36.56
C PHE A 78 13.13 -1.05 37.98
N ASP A 79 13.40 -2.33 38.22
CA ASP A 79 13.40 -2.92 39.56
C ASP A 79 14.33 -2.17 40.52
N TYR A 80 15.56 -1.85 40.07
CA TYR A 80 16.51 -1.07 40.85
C TYR A 80 15.98 0.34 41.17
N ILE A 81 15.36 1.01 40.19
CA ILE A 81 14.76 2.34 40.39
C ILE A 81 13.66 2.25 41.45
N ILE A 82 12.76 1.28 41.32
CA ILE A 82 11.65 1.07 42.26
C ILE A 82 12.20 0.77 43.65
N GLU A 83 13.20 -0.10 43.78
CA GLU A 83 13.83 -0.44 45.05
C GLU A 83 14.44 0.79 45.72
N LYS A 84 15.24 1.58 44.98
CA LYS A 84 15.91 2.77 45.51
C LYS A 84 14.91 3.85 45.90
N ALA A 85 13.98 4.19 45.01
CA ALA A 85 12.98 5.21 45.25
C ALA A 85 11.96 4.82 46.35
N SER A 86 11.79 3.54 46.64
CA SER A 86 10.94 3.09 47.76
C SER A 86 11.57 3.33 49.14
N ARG A 87 12.89 3.52 49.25
CA ARG A 87 13.57 3.67 50.54
C ARG A 87 13.22 5.00 51.24
N PRO A 88 13.21 6.17 50.58
CA PRO A 88 12.76 7.41 51.21
C PRO A 88 11.31 7.36 51.65
N ILE A 89 10.44 6.74 50.86
CA ILE A 89 9.03 6.55 51.20
C ILE A 89 8.85 5.75 52.49
N LYS A 90 9.74 4.78 52.78
CA LYS A 90 9.63 3.93 53.96
C LYS A 90 10.39 4.46 55.18
N PHE A 91 11.54 5.10 54.97
CA PHE A 91 12.50 5.41 56.04
C PHE A 91 12.76 6.90 56.23
N HIS A 92 12.31 7.73 55.29
CA HIS A 92 12.51 9.18 55.29
C HIS A 92 11.23 9.91 54.84
N GLU A 93 10.06 9.48 55.33
CA GLU A 93 8.72 9.99 54.94
C GLU A 93 8.58 11.51 55.02
N THR A 94 9.31 12.17 55.91
CA THR A 94 9.29 13.63 56.08
C THR A 94 10.25 14.38 55.13
N SER A 95 10.97 13.65 54.27
CA SER A 95 11.94 14.24 53.36
C SER A 95 11.24 14.93 52.19
N GLN A 96 11.80 16.04 51.73
CA GLN A 96 11.31 16.75 50.56
C GLN A 96 11.42 15.94 49.24
N TRP A 97 12.22 14.87 49.21
CA TRP A 97 12.45 14.06 48.00
C TRP A 97 11.48 12.90 47.80
N VAL A 98 10.53 12.73 48.73
CA VAL A 98 9.59 11.60 48.74
C VAL A 98 8.68 11.64 47.52
N ASP A 99 8.22 12.82 47.12
CA ASP A 99 7.27 12.99 46.02
C ASP A 99 7.93 12.72 44.65
N GLU A 100 9.18 13.16 44.46
CA GLU A 100 9.98 12.84 43.28
C GLU A 100 10.34 11.36 43.22
N CYS A 101 10.54 10.71 44.36
CA CYS A 101 10.71 9.26 44.41
C CYS A 101 9.44 8.52 43.95
N TYR A 102 8.25 8.97 44.36
CA TYR A 102 6.99 8.42 43.83
C TYR A 102 6.87 8.63 42.32
N LEU A 103 7.29 9.78 41.79
CA LEU A 103 7.30 10.01 40.34
C LEU A 103 8.21 9.03 39.61
N LEU A 104 9.41 8.76 40.12
CA LEU A 104 10.34 7.79 39.54
C LEU A 104 9.76 6.37 39.54
N ILE A 105 9.08 5.96 40.63
CA ILE A 105 8.38 4.67 40.71
C ILE A 105 7.26 4.60 39.68
N GLY A 106 6.42 5.63 39.58
CA GLY A 106 5.32 5.68 38.63
C GLY A 106 5.82 5.61 37.18
N LYS A 107 6.91 6.32 36.87
CA LYS A 107 7.53 6.34 35.54
C LYS A 107 8.18 5.00 35.19
N ALA A 108 8.85 4.34 36.14
CA ALA A 108 9.36 2.97 35.96
C ALA A 108 8.21 1.99 35.63
N ARG A 109 7.12 2.02 36.41
CA ARG A 109 5.93 1.21 36.15
C ARG A 109 5.27 1.50 34.81
N LEU A 110 5.27 2.76 34.38
CA LEU A 110 4.77 3.14 33.05
C LEU A 110 5.59 2.47 31.94
N TYR A 111 6.92 2.49 32.04
CA TYR A 111 7.79 1.78 31.09
C TYR A 111 7.61 0.26 31.15
N GLU A 112 7.35 -0.30 32.33
CA GLU A 112 7.05 -1.73 32.50
C GLU A 112 5.64 -2.12 32.00
N GLU A 113 4.86 -1.15 31.49
CA GLU A 113 3.45 -1.33 31.11
C GLU A 113 2.54 -1.79 32.26
N ASP A 114 3.00 -1.63 33.50
CA ASP A 114 2.18 -1.78 34.70
C ASP A 114 1.30 -0.53 34.88
N TYR A 115 0.44 -0.29 33.89
CA TYR A 115 -0.40 0.88 33.79
C TYR A 115 -1.33 1.03 34.99
N GLY A 116 -1.78 -0.08 35.57
CA GLY A 116 -2.63 -0.07 36.75
C GLY A 116 -1.93 0.55 37.96
N ASN A 117 -0.71 0.09 38.26
CA ASN A 117 0.05 0.64 39.38
C ASN A 117 0.65 2.01 39.06
N ALA A 118 1.04 2.28 37.81
CA ALA A 118 1.48 3.61 37.39
C ALA A 118 0.36 4.65 37.58
N LEU A 119 -0.86 4.35 37.10
CA LEU A 119 -2.06 5.18 37.28
C LEU A 119 -2.33 5.47 38.76
N ASN A 120 -2.29 4.43 39.60
CA ASN A 120 -2.51 4.58 41.04
C ASN A 120 -1.44 5.47 41.69
N THR A 121 -0.17 5.30 41.32
CA THR A 121 0.92 6.14 41.80
C THR A 121 0.74 7.60 41.38
N PHE A 122 0.48 7.89 40.10
CA PHE A 122 0.31 9.28 39.64
C PHE A 122 -0.93 9.95 40.24
N LYS A 123 -2.04 9.22 40.40
CA LYS A 123 -3.23 9.72 41.11
C LYS A 123 -2.94 10.01 42.57
N PHE A 124 -2.18 9.14 43.24
CA PHE A 124 -1.76 9.35 44.63
C PHE A 124 -0.95 10.64 44.77
N ILE A 125 0.07 10.84 43.92
CA ILE A 125 0.89 12.06 43.90
C ILE A 125 -0.03 13.27 43.72
N ASN A 126 -0.84 13.31 42.66
CA ASN A 126 -1.73 14.45 42.38
C ASN A 126 -2.70 14.77 43.55
N ALA A 127 -3.13 13.76 44.31
CA ALA A 127 -4.08 13.93 45.41
C ALA A 127 -3.42 14.20 46.78
N LYS A 128 -2.14 13.88 46.98
CA LYS A 128 -1.50 13.87 48.31
C LYS A 128 -0.30 14.79 48.47
N THR A 129 0.41 15.14 47.40
CA THR A 129 1.56 16.05 47.51
C THR A 129 1.15 17.52 47.50
N GLU A 130 1.84 18.31 48.32
CA GLU A 130 1.77 19.77 48.29
C GLU A 130 2.78 20.40 47.31
N ASP A 131 3.79 19.65 46.84
CA ASP A 131 4.78 20.13 45.87
C ASP A 131 4.13 20.26 44.46
N PRO A 132 4.00 21.49 43.93
CA PRO A 132 3.40 21.70 42.62
C PRO A 132 4.20 21.03 41.50
N ASN A 133 5.53 20.89 41.64
CA ASN A 133 6.35 20.29 40.59
C ASN A 133 6.06 18.80 40.44
N SER A 134 5.93 18.09 41.55
CA SER A 134 5.59 16.68 41.59
C SER A 134 4.17 16.41 41.11
N ARG A 135 3.20 17.28 41.48
CA ARG A 135 1.83 17.24 40.91
C ARG A 135 1.85 17.39 39.39
N HIS A 136 2.52 18.42 38.87
CA HIS A 136 2.63 18.62 37.42
C HIS A 136 3.30 17.45 36.72
N GLY A 137 4.39 16.92 37.27
CA GLY A 137 5.06 15.74 36.75
C GLY A 137 4.13 14.54 36.64
N ALA A 138 3.31 14.28 37.67
CA ALA A 138 2.34 13.19 37.66
C ALA A 138 1.26 13.38 36.60
N LEU A 139 0.73 14.60 36.43
CA LEU A 139 -0.26 14.91 35.38
C LEU A 139 0.33 14.74 33.98
N ILE A 140 1.59 15.13 33.75
CA ILE A 140 2.27 14.95 32.47
C ILE A 140 2.50 13.46 32.18
N MET A 141 2.87 12.65 33.18
CA MET A 141 2.99 11.20 33.00
C MET A 141 1.64 10.54 32.73
N LEU A 142 0.54 11.02 33.34
CA LEU A 142 -0.82 10.58 33.01
C LEU A 142 -1.19 10.90 31.55
N LEU A 143 -0.85 12.09 31.05
CA LEU A 143 -1.03 12.43 29.63
C LEU A 143 -0.31 11.43 28.73
N TRP A 144 0.97 11.19 29.02
CA TRP A 144 1.76 10.26 28.22
C TRP A 144 1.18 8.84 28.26
N MET A 145 0.84 8.35 29.44
CA MET A 145 0.22 7.03 29.60
C MET A 145 -1.10 6.90 28.82
N TYR A 146 -1.99 7.90 28.90
CA TYR A 146 -3.25 7.85 28.17
C TYR A 146 -3.08 7.99 26.66
N ASP A 147 -2.02 8.67 26.19
CA ASP A 147 -1.65 8.70 24.77
C ASP A 147 -1.18 7.33 24.28
N GLU A 148 -0.30 6.65 25.01
CA GLU A 148 0.17 5.31 24.62
C GLU A 148 -0.95 4.26 24.61
N LYS A 149 -1.94 4.40 25.50
CA LYS A 149 -3.10 3.51 25.54
C LYS A 149 -4.21 3.86 24.54
N ASP A 150 -4.02 4.90 23.72
CA ASP A 150 -5.03 5.49 22.84
C ASP A 150 -6.36 5.85 23.56
N GLU A 151 -6.28 6.21 24.85
CA GLU A 151 -7.44 6.59 25.67
C GLU A 151 -7.75 8.08 25.53
N LYS A 152 -8.18 8.49 24.33
CA LYS A 152 -8.41 9.90 23.96
C LYS A 152 -9.23 10.70 24.98
N ARG A 153 -10.32 10.14 25.51
CA ARG A 153 -11.18 10.82 26.50
C ARG A 153 -10.41 11.18 27.77
N ASN A 154 -9.61 10.25 28.29
CA ASN A 154 -8.84 10.47 29.51
C ASN A 154 -7.68 11.43 29.26
N PHE A 155 -7.02 11.32 28.10
CA PHE A 155 -6.02 12.29 27.65
C PHE A 155 -6.58 13.73 27.66
N ASP A 156 -7.74 13.95 27.03
CA ASP A 156 -8.37 15.27 26.93
C ASP A 156 -8.77 15.82 28.31
N LEU A 157 -9.25 14.97 29.22
CA LEU A 157 -9.58 15.35 30.60
C LEU A 157 -8.36 15.80 31.39
N ILE A 158 -7.23 15.08 31.30
CA ILE A 158 -6.00 15.49 31.99
C ILE A 158 -5.44 16.77 31.38
N LYS A 159 -5.49 16.94 30.05
CA LYS A 159 -5.06 18.17 29.38
C LYS A 159 -5.89 19.37 29.85
N GLN A 160 -7.20 19.20 29.95
CA GLN A 160 -8.09 20.23 30.49
C GLN A 160 -7.77 20.53 31.95
N HIS A 161 -7.51 19.50 32.77
CA HIS A 161 -7.17 19.68 34.18
C HIS A 161 -5.87 20.46 34.36
N ILE A 162 -4.82 20.14 33.59
CA ILE A 162 -3.55 20.89 33.58
C ILE A 162 -3.78 22.39 33.34
N ASN A 163 -4.67 22.74 32.40
CA ASN A 163 -4.98 24.15 32.10
C ASN A 163 -5.73 24.88 33.24
N GLN A 164 -6.27 24.15 34.22
CA GLN A 164 -6.98 24.69 35.38
C GLN A 164 -6.08 24.84 36.61
N VAL A 165 -4.89 24.23 36.61
CA VAL A 165 -3.93 24.35 37.71
C VAL A 165 -3.29 25.75 37.65
N PRO A 166 -3.37 26.55 38.73
CA PRO A 166 -2.88 27.94 38.72
C PRO A 166 -1.36 28.04 38.83
N GLU A 167 -0.69 27.05 39.41
CA GLU A 167 0.77 27.06 39.56
C GLU A 167 1.46 26.87 38.20
N PRO A 168 2.46 27.70 37.85
CA PRO A 168 3.17 27.55 36.59
C PRO A 168 4.08 26.32 36.59
N PHE A 169 4.34 25.78 35.41
CA PHE A 169 5.33 24.71 35.24
C PHE A 169 6.75 25.25 35.46
N ASN A 170 7.57 24.48 36.17
CA ASN A 170 9.02 24.70 36.19
C ASN A 170 9.64 24.35 34.81
N SER A 171 10.92 24.66 34.62
CA SER A 171 11.59 24.41 33.33
C SER A 171 11.57 22.94 32.88
N GLU A 172 11.62 21.99 33.80
CA GLU A 172 11.67 20.55 33.46
C GLU A 172 10.28 20.03 33.08
N ASN A 173 9.25 20.39 33.84
CA ASN A 173 7.86 20.06 33.54
C ASN A 173 7.38 20.74 32.25
N THR A 174 7.78 21.99 31.99
CA THR A 174 7.52 22.65 30.70
C THR A 174 8.13 21.84 29.56
N LYS A 175 9.42 21.50 29.64
CA LYS A 175 10.07 20.68 28.61
C LYS A 175 9.34 19.35 28.41
N MET A 176 9.09 18.59 29.48
CA MET A 176 8.46 17.27 29.38
C MET A 176 7.03 17.32 28.84
N TYR A 177 6.21 18.29 29.29
CA TYR A 177 4.87 18.50 28.74
C TYR A 177 4.90 18.73 27.24
N HIS A 178 5.78 19.62 26.78
CA HIS A 178 5.91 19.91 25.36
C HIS A 178 6.47 18.72 24.57
N LEU A 179 7.36 17.89 25.12
CA LEU A 179 7.80 16.65 24.48
C LEU A 179 6.66 15.63 24.34
N VAL A 180 5.84 15.44 25.37
CA VAL A 180 4.67 14.54 25.33
C VAL A 180 3.65 15.02 24.30
N MET A 181 3.34 16.32 24.29
CA MET A 181 2.41 16.88 23.32
C MET A 181 2.95 16.85 21.90
N ALA A 182 4.26 17.10 21.69
CA ALA A 182 4.89 16.95 20.38
C ALA A 182 4.77 15.50 19.88
N ASN A 183 5.10 14.52 20.73
CA ASN A 183 4.97 13.10 20.41
C ASN A 183 3.53 12.74 20.00
N HIS A 184 2.54 13.20 20.78
CA HIS A 184 1.11 13.04 20.46
C HIS A 184 0.74 13.58 19.07
N TYR A 185 1.19 14.79 18.74
CA TYR A 185 0.86 15.41 17.46
C TYR A 185 1.63 14.78 16.28
N ILE A 186 2.86 14.30 16.49
CA ILE A 186 3.61 13.53 15.50
C ILE A 186 2.88 12.23 15.16
N LYS A 187 2.45 11.46 16.18
CA LYS A 187 1.64 10.25 16.00
C LYS A 187 0.33 10.50 15.25
N LYS A 188 -0.16 11.74 15.24
CA LYS A 188 -1.39 12.16 14.53
C LYS A 188 -1.12 12.93 13.23
N ARG A 189 0.14 13.02 12.79
CA ARG A 189 0.60 13.80 11.62
C ARG A 189 0.18 15.27 11.62
N LYS A 190 -0.03 15.81 12.81
CA LYS A 190 -0.40 17.20 13.05
C LYS A 190 0.88 18.03 13.20
N TYR A 191 1.70 18.07 12.16
CA TYR A 191 3.07 18.59 12.22
C TYR A 191 3.15 20.06 12.65
N ASN A 192 2.22 20.90 12.19
CA ASN A 192 2.14 22.30 12.66
C ASN A 192 2.02 22.41 14.20
N PHE A 193 1.16 21.59 14.81
CA PHE A 193 1.03 21.57 16.27
C PHE A 193 2.27 20.95 16.94
N ALA A 194 2.87 19.92 16.34
CA ALA A 194 4.12 19.36 16.84
C ALA A 194 5.27 20.39 16.82
N VAL A 195 5.36 21.24 15.79
CA VAL A 195 6.31 22.35 15.70
C VAL A 195 6.14 23.32 16.88
N GLU A 196 4.90 23.74 17.18
CA GLU A 196 4.62 24.66 18.30
C GLU A 196 5.17 24.11 19.62
N HIS A 197 4.99 22.81 19.87
CA HIS A 197 5.50 22.18 21.08
C HIS A 197 7.03 21.96 21.05
N MET A 198 7.59 21.45 19.95
CA MET A 198 9.03 21.19 19.84
C MET A 198 9.87 22.47 19.88
N ALA A 199 9.37 23.58 19.35
CA ALA A 199 10.04 24.87 19.39
C ALA A 199 10.23 25.38 20.83
N ILE A 200 9.34 25.01 21.75
CA ILE A 200 9.42 25.34 23.19
C ILE A 200 10.31 24.33 23.94
N ALA A 201 10.16 23.03 23.69
CA ALA A 201 10.92 22.00 24.39
C ALA A 201 12.43 22.04 24.07
N THR A 202 12.79 22.22 22.79
CA THR A 202 14.18 22.13 22.31
C THR A 202 15.17 23.06 23.04
N PRO A 203 14.90 24.37 23.24
CA PRO A 203 15.83 25.27 23.94
C PRO A 203 15.96 24.99 25.44
N LEU A 204 14.99 24.29 26.05
CA LEU A 204 15.02 23.92 27.48
C LEU A 204 15.91 22.69 27.76
N GLU A 205 16.32 21.95 26.72
CA GLU A 205 17.18 20.79 26.87
C GLU A 205 18.64 21.18 27.17
N LYS A 206 19.14 20.71 28.32
CA LYS A 206 20.48 21.01 28.83
C LYS A 206 21.54 20.09 28.22
N ASN A 207 21.19 18.83 27.94
CA ASN A 207 22.07 17.86 27.31
C ASN A 207 22.27 18.21 25.83
N LYS A 208 23.52 18.50 25.43
CA LYS A 208 23.86 18.92 24.07
C LYS A 208 23.51 17.87 23.01
N LEU A 209 23.62 16.58 23.32
CA LEU A 209 23.29 15.49 22.39
C LEU A 209 21.78 15.43 22.15
N LYS A 210 20.97 15.39 23.23
CA LYS A 210 19.50 15.40 23.15
C LYS A 210 18.99 16.64 22.44
N ARG A 211 19.55 17.81 22.76
CA ARG A 211 19.20 19.06 22.08
C ARG A 211 19.52 19.02 20.59
N THR A 212 20.63 18.41 20.17
CA THR A 212 20.93 18.23 18.74
C THR A 212 19.91 17.32 18.08
N ARG A 213 19.51 16.21 18.72
CA ARG A 213 18.40 15.36 18.25
C ARG A 213 17.08 16.13 18.14
N TYR A 214 16.70 16.91 19.15
CA TYR A 214 15.48 17.71 19.12
C TYR A 214 15.51 18.78 18.03
N ASN A 215 16.67 19.40 17.76
CA ASN A 215 16.79 20.28 16.59
C ASN A 215 16.61 19.52 15.28
N TYR A 216 17.08 18.27 15.18
CA TYR A 216 16.86 17.47 13.98
C TYR A 216 15.36 17.18 13.77
N ILE A 217 14.68 16.69 14.81
CA ILE A 217 13.22 16.47 14.78
C ILE A 217 12.47 17.75 14.44
N LEU A 218 12.81 18.87 15.08
CA LEU A 218 12.19 20.16 14.81
C LEU A 218 12.43 20.62 13.36
N ALA A 219 13.59 20.33 12.78
CA ALA A 219 13.87 20.65 11.38
C ALA A 219 13.03 19.80 10.42
N GLN A 220 12.88 18.49 10.69
CA GLN A 220 11.98 17.62 9.92
C GLN A 220 10.53 18.10 10.02
N LEU A 221 10.08 18.48 11.23
CA LEU A 221 8.73 19.02 11.42
C LEU A 221 8.52 20.34 10.67
N TYR A 222 9.54 21.20 10.59
CA TYR A 222 9.46 22.39 9.75
C TYR A 222 9.37 22.05 8.26
N GLU A 223 10.12 21.06 7.77
CA GLU A 223 10.05 20.57 6.38
C GLU A 223 8.66 20.01 6.06
N GLU A 224 8.14 19.11 6.90
CA GLU A 224 6.81 18.50 6.76
C GLU A 224 5.64 19.52 6.87
N SER A 225 5.88 20.66 7.54
CA SER A 225 4.90 21.76 7.61
C SER A 225 5.06 22.81 6.51
N GLY A 226 6.01 22.63 5.58
CA GLY A 226 6.31 23.59 4.51
C GLY A 226 7.09 24.83 4.94
N ASN A 227 7.56 24.87 6.20
CA ASN A 227 8.35 25.97 6.77
C ASN A 227 9.85 25.86 6.41
N ASN A 228 10.14 25.80 5.10
CA ASN A 228 11.46 25.45 4.55
C ASN A 228 12.61 26.34 5.04
N GLU A 229 12.38 27.65 5.23
CA GLU A 229 13.40 28.57 5.73
C GLU A 229 13.82 28.25 7.18
N LEU A 230 12.84 27.92 8.04
CA LEU A 230 13.09 27.52 9.42
C LEU A 230 13.72 26.14 9.49
N ALA A 231 13.30 25.20 8.64
CA ALA A 231 13.94 23.90 8.50
C ALA A 231 15.42 24.06 8.12
N TYR A 232 15.73 24.86 7.08
CA TYR A 232 17.08 25.14 6.62
C TYR A 232 17.99 25.68 7.74
N LYS A 233 17.49 26.66 8.50
CA LYS A 233 18.21 27.26 9.65
C LYS A 233 18.37 26.26 10.79
N THR A 234 17.39 25.40 11.03
CA THR A 234 17.41 24.45 12.13
C THR A 234 18.30 23.25 11.85
N TYR A 235 18.31 22.72 10.62
CA TYR A 235 19.31 21.72 10.19
C TYR A 235 20.74 22.24 10.32
N PHE A 236 20.98 23.54 10.09
CA PHE A 236 22.30 24.12 10.34
C PHE A 236 22.72 24.05 11.82
N LYS A 237 21.78 24.19 12.76
CA LYS A 237 22.06 24.01 14.19
C LYS A 237 22.44 22.56 14.51
N VAL A 238 21.87 21.58 13.80
CA VAL A 238 22.26 20.16 13.93
C VAL A 238 23.70 19.96 13.47
N ILE A 239 24.05 20.50 12.30
CA ILE A 239 25.40 20.40 11.71
C ILE A 239 26.46 21.05 12.61
N LYS A 240 26.11 22.12 13.34
CA LYS A 240 26.99 22.77 14.32
C LYS A 240 26.95 22.13 15.71
N GLY A 241 26.04 21.18 15.91
CA GLY A 241 25.79 20.50 17.17
C GLY A 241 26.68 19.27 17.39
N LYS A 242 26.30 18.44 18.35
CA LYS A 242 26.94 17.13 18.60
C LYS A 242 26.15 16.02 17.92
N ALA A 243 26.07 16.06 16.59
CA ALA A 243 25.39 15.04 15.81
C ALA A 243 26.29 13.80 15.63
N ASN A 244 25.68 12.61 15.57
CA ASN A 244 26.39 11.44 15.04
C ASN A 244 26.59 11.60 13.51
N TYR A 245 27.40 10.74 12.90
CA TYR A 245 27.74 10.87 11.47
C TYR A 245 26.49 10.84 10.57
N LEU A 246 25.57 9.90 10.78
CA LEU A 246 24.35 9.77 9.97
C LEU A 246 23.41 10.95 10.15
N GLN A 247 23.21 11.43 11.37
CA GLN A 247 22.38 12.60 11.65
C GLN A 247 22.95 13.86 11.01
N GLU A 248 24.27 14.06 11.08
CA GLU A 248 24.92 15.20 10.43
C GLU A 248 24.79 15.11 8.90
N PHE A 249 25.06 13.92 8.34
CA PHE A 249 24.91 13.66 6.91
C PHE A 249 23.49 13.97 6.43
N SER A 250 22.47 13.42 7.11
CA SER A 250 21.06 13.65 6.79
C SER A 250 20.69 15.13 6.87
N ALA A 251 21.09 15.82 7.95
CA ALA A 251 20.84 17.24 8.12
C ALA A 251 21.48 18.09 7.01
N ARG A 252 22.67 17.69 6.52
CA ARG A 252 23.32 18.36 5.38
C ARG A 252 22.50 18.18 4.11
N ILE A 253 22.02 16.97 3.82
CA ILE A 253 21.21 16.71 2.63
C ILE A 253 19.88 17.43 2.69
N SER A 254 19.08 17.25 3.76
CA SER A 254 17.79 17.91 3.90
C SER A 254 17.95 19.43 3.78
N ARG A 255 19.00 20.01 4.37
CA ARG A 255 19.31 21.43 4.19
C ARG A 255 19.62 21.82 2.75
N MET A 256 20.31 20.98 1.97
CA MET A 256 20.57 21.26 0.55
C MET A 256 19.29 21.16 -0.29
N LYS A 257 18.44 20.16 -0.03
CA LYS A 257 17.13 19.99 -0.67
C LYS A 257 16.20 21.18 -0.47
N LEU A 258 16.30 21.86 0.67
CA LEU A 258 15.51 23.03 1.02
C LEU A 258 16.01 24.34 0.40
N THR A 259 17.18 24.31 -0.25
CA THR A 259 17.67 25.49 -1.00
C THR A 259 16.98 25.52 -2.35
N THR A 260 16.37 26.65 -2.69
CA THR A 260 15.49 26.80 -3.86
C THR A 260 16.19 26.38 -5.16
N SER A 261 15.48 25.64 -6.00
CA SER A 261 15.95 24.93 -7.21
C SER A 261 16.50 25.82 -8.35
N ALA A 262 16.73 27.11 -8.11
CA ALA A 262 17.08 28.10 -9.12
C ALA A 262 18.51 28.64 -9.01
N ASP A 263 19.34 28.13 -8.08
CA ASP A 263 20.75 28.52 -7.95
C ASP A 263 21.69 27.40 -8.42
N PRO A 264 22.25 27.51 -9.65
CA PRO A 264 23.18 26.52 -10.20
C PRO A 264 24.41 26.27 -9.32
N ALA A 265 24.88 27.28 -8.56
CA ALA A 265 26.05 27.13 -7.71
C ALA A 265 25.77 26.21 -6.51
N LEU A 266 24.52 26.15 -6.04
CA LEU A 266 24.11 25.27 -4.96
C LEU A 266 23.91 23.83 -5.45
N VAL A 267 23.39 23.64 -6.66
CA VAL A 267 23.33 22.33 -7.32
C VAL A 267 24.72 21.76 -7.52
N GLU A 268 25.64 22.53 -8.12
CA GLU A 268 27.03 22.09 -8.32
C GLU A 268 27.73 21.73 -6.99
N LYS A 269 27.41 22.46 -5.91
CA LYS A 269 27.93 22.18 -4.58
C LYS A 269 27.36 20.88 -4.00
N ALA A 270 26.09 20.58 -4.23
CA ALA A 270 25.46 19.33 -3.83
C ALA A 270 26.08 18.16 -4.61
N ASP A 271 26.25 18.27 -5.92
CA ASP A 271 26.88 17.25 -6.77
C ASP A 271 28.29 16.92 -6.28
N LYS A 272 29.12 17.96 -6.09
CA LYS A 272 30.48 17.81 -5.54
C LYS A 272 30.48 17.17 -4.14
N TYR A 273 29.45 17.44 -3.33
CA TYR A 273 29.31 16.83 -2.02
C TYR A 273 29.00 15.33 -2.16
N PHE A 274 27.98 14.97 -2.93
CA PHE A 274 27.58 13.58 -3.16
C PHE A 274 28.69 12.75 -3.80
N ASP A 275 29.35 13.26 -4.85
CA ASP A 275 30.51 12.64 -5.48
C ASP A 275 31.63 12.31 -4.50
N ARG A 276 31.90 13.25 -3.58
CA ARG A 276 32.88 13.02 -2.53
C ARG A 276 32.39 11.94 -1.56
N GLN A 277 31.13 11.98 -1.14
CA GLN A 277 30.58 10.98 -0.23
C GLN A 277 30.58 9.56 -0.83
N LEU A 278 30.33 9.39 -2.13
CA LEU A 278 30.39 8.10 -2.82
C LEU A 278 31.82 7.52 -2.91
N LYS A 279 32.83 8.39 -2.93
CA LYS A 279 34.27 8.02 -2.98
C LYS A 279 34.86 7.69 -1.61
N GLU A 280 34.27 8.18 -0.52
CA GLU A 280 34.75 7.93 0.84
C GLU A 280 34.53 6.46 1.25
N GLU A 281 35.60 5.74 1.59
CA GLU A 281 35.55 4.30 1.92
C GLU A 281 34.59 3.98 3.09
N LYS A 282 34.58 4.82 4.13
CA LYS A 282 33.68 4.68 5.29
C LYS A 282 32.19 4.75 4.91
N ASN A 283 31.86 5.27 3.72
CA ASN A 283 30.50 5.40 3.21
C ASN A 283 30.13 4.29 2.25
N PHE A 284 31.01 3.30 2.02
CA PHE A 284 30.72 2.18 1.12
C PHE A 284 29.40 1.51 1.48
N GLU A 285 29.17 1.31 2.77
CA GLU A 285 27.94 0.69 3.29
C GLU A 285 26.72 1.64 3.30
N LEU A 286 26.91 2.92 2.96
CA LEU A 286 25.85 3.95 2.91
C LEU A 286 25.56 4.43 1.49
N ARG A 287 26.13 3.79 0.47
CA ARG A 287 25.98 4.23 -0.93
C ARG A 287 24.55 4.12 -1.43
N ASP A 288 23.83 3.09 -1.03
CA ASP A 288 22.38 2.94 -1.23
C ASP A 288 21.64 4.19 -0.76
N ARG A 289 21.94 4.65 0.46
CA ARG A 289 21.37 5.85 1.04
C ARG A 289 21.80 7.11 0.32
N ILE A 290 23.07 7.22 -0.04
CA ILE A 290 23.56 8.37 -0.80
C ILE A 290 22.81 8.49 -2.13
N TYR A 291 22.60 7.38 -2.86
CA TYR A 291 21.82 7.39 -4.10
C TYR A 291 20.34 7.75 -3.87
N PHE A 292 19.73 7.25 -2.80
CA PHE A 292 18.35 7.62 -2.43
C PHE A 292 18.22 9.13 -2.20
N GLU A 293 19.15 9.69 -1.44
CA GLU A 293 19.17 11.11 -1.08
C GLU A 293 19.49 12.00 -2.29
N MET A 294 20.34 11.54 -3.22
CA MET A 294 20.56 12.17 -4.52
C MET A 294 19.29 12.16 -5.36
N ALA A 295 18.57 11.04 -5.41
CA ALA A 295 17.33 10.92 -6.15
C ALA A 295 16.26 11.90 -5.64
N ALA A 296 16.08 11.97 -4.33
CA ALA A 296 15.18 12.92 -3.70
C ALA A 296 15.58 14.38 -3.97
N PHE A 297 16.89 14.67 -4.04
CA PHE A 297 17.40 15.98 -4.41
C PHE A 297 17.05 16.33 -5.86
N GLU A 298 17.33 15.44 -6.83
CA GLU A 298 17.01 15.64 -8.25
C GLU A 298 15.50 15.77 -8.48
N LEU A 299 14.69 14.99 -7.78
CA LEU A 299 13.23 15.09 -7.85
C LEU A 299 12.75 16.49 -7.43
N ASN A 300 13.33 17.06 -6.37
CA ASN A 300 13.05 18.43 -5.94
C ASN A 300 13.56 19.51 -6.92
N GLN A 301 14.52 19.17 -7.79
CA GLN A 301 14.93 20.04 -8.89
C GLN A 301 14.00 19.92 -10.12
N GLY A 302 13.05 18.99 -10.12
CA GLY A 302 12.20 18.68 -11.27
C GLY A 302 12.84 17.71 -12.27
N GLU A 303 14.01 17.15 -11.95
CA GLU A 303 14.76 16.25 -12.82
C GLU A 303 14.31 14.80 -12.64
N LEU A 304 13.05 14.53 -13.01
CA LEU A 304 12.36 13.27 -12.75
C LEU A 304 13.10 12.02 -13.26
N GLU A 305 13.60 12.04 -14.50
CA GLU A 305 14.29 10.89 -15.09
C GLU A 305 15.58 10.56 -14.32
N LYS A 306 16.34 11.58 -13.93
CA LYS A 306 17.55 11.40 -13.10
C LYS A 306 17.18 10.83 -11.74
N ALA A 307 16.13 11.34 -11.12
CA ALA A 307 15.64 10.84 -9.84
C ALA A 307 15.26 9.36 -9.90
N LEU A 308 14.47 8.95 -10.90
CA LEU A 308 14.08 7.54 -11.09
C LEU A 308 15.30 6.63 -11.30
N ASN A 309 16.28 7.07 -12.09
CA ASN A 309 17.53 6.34 -12.29
C ASN A 309 18.33 6.18 -10.98
N LEU A 310 18.41 7.25 -10.16
CA LEU A 310 19.11 7.24 -8.88
C LEU A 310 18.38 6.40 -7.82
N TYR A 311 17.05 6.43 -7.76
CA TYR A 311 16.28 5.53 -6.89
C TYR A 311 16.50 4.07 -7.29
N ASN A 312 16.54 3.77 -8.59
CA ASN A 312 16.88 2.44 -9.06
C ASN A 312 18.34 2.06 -8.70
N GLU A 313 19.31 2.98 -8.80
CA GLU A 313 20.67 2.74 -8.30
C GLU A 313 20.71 2.48 -6.79
N SER A 314 19.89 3.19 -6.00
CA SER A 314 19.76 2.97 -4.56
C SER A 314 19.27 1.56 -4.24
N VAL A 315 18.19 1.11 -4.90
CA VAL A 315 17.60 -0.23 -4.74
C VAL A 315 18.59 -1.37 -5.05
N GLN A 316 19.51 -1.11 -5.97
CA GLN A 316 20.45 -2.11 -6.49
C GLN A 316 21.84 -2.05 -5.84
N THR A 317 22.15 -0.97 -5.13
CA THR A 317 23.39 -0.79 -4.38
C THR A 317 23.19 -1.27 -2.95
N ASN A 318 24.21 -1.90 -2.36
CA ASN A 318 24.24 -2.39 -0.98
C ASN A 318 22.88 -2.85 -0.41
N THR A 319 22.44 -4.06 -0.74
CA THR A 319 21.10 -4.58 -0.43
C THR A 319 20.87 -4.95 1.05
N SER A 320 21.68 -4.42 1.97
CA SER A 320 21.62 -4.74 3.40
C SER A 320 20.53 -3.97 4.16
N ASN A 321 19.98 -2.90 3.59
CA ASN A 321 18.90 -2.10 4.18
C ASN A 321 17.56 -2.28 3.42
N PRO A 322 16.71 -3.25 3.81
CA PRO A 322 15.43 -3.47 3.16
C PRO A 322 14.49 -2.26 3.29
N ASN A 323 14.47 -1.55 4.41
CA ASN A 323 13.58 -0.40 4.60
C ASN A 323 13.85 0.70 3.56
N LEU A 324 15.12 1.04 3.36
CA LEU A 324 15.52 2.02 2.33
C LEU A 324 15.06 1.61 0.93
N LYS A 325 15.22 0.32 0.60
CA LYS A 325 14.74 -0.24 -0.67
C LYS A 325 13.22 -0.09 -0.82
N GLY A 326 12.48 -0.32 0.26
CA GLY A 326 11.04 -0.08 0.33
C GLY A 326 10.67 1.37 0.03
N TYR A 327 11.37 2.34 0.64
CA TYR A 327 11.12 3.76 0.36
C TYR A 327 11.48 4.15 -1.07
N ALA A 328 12.58 3.64 -1.62
CA ALA A 328 12.96 3.93 -3.00
C ALA A 328 11.89 3.42 -3.99
N TYR A 329 11.36 2.22 -3.77
CA TYR A 329 10.21 1.73 -4.53
C TYR A 329 8.98 2.60 -4.36
N LEU A 330 8.67 3.02 -3.14
CA LEU A 330 7.54 3.89 -2.87
C LEU A 330 7.65 5.23 -3.61
N GLU A 331 8.81 5.87 -3.58
CA GLU A 331 9.05 7.15 -4.28
C GLU A 331 8.99 7.00 -5.80
N MET A 332 9.48 5.88 -6.36
CA MET A 332 9.29 5.56 -7.78
C MET A 332 7.79 5.34 -8.10
N GLY A 333 7.07 4.59 -7.25
CA GLY A 333 5.63 4.36 -7.39
C GLY A 333 4.82 5.66 -7.38
N LYS A 334 5.10 6.55 -6.43
CA LYS A 334 4.51 7.90 -6.37
C LYS A 334 4.82 8.73 -7.61
N SER A 335 6.06 8.68 -8.09
CA SER A 335 6.49 9.40 -9.30
C SER A 335 5.72 8.94 -10.54
N TYR A 336 5.56 7.62 -10.71
CA TYR A 336 4.77 7.06 -11.80
C TYR A 336 3.27 7.37 -11.67
N TYR A 337 2.74 7.36 -10.44
CA TYR A 337 1.33 7.62 -10.18
C TYR A 337 0.96 9.10 -10.37
N TYR A 338 1.60 10.00 -9.60
CA TYR A 338 1.20 11.40 -9.52
C TYR A 338 1.76 12.28 -10.63
N THR A 339 2.93 11.93 -11.19
CA THR A 339 3.61 12.79 -12.17
C THR A 339 3.47 12.25 -13.59
N LEU A 340 3.64 10.95 -13.79
CA LEU A 340 3.61 10.34 -15.13
C LEU A 340 2.24 9.75 -15.50
N SER A 341 1.36 9.54 -14.53
CA SER A 341 0.09 8.81 -14.72
C SER A 341 0.27 7.43 -15.36
N ASP A 342 1.43 6.80 -15.18
CA ASP A 342 1.74 5.46 -15.67
C ASP A 342 1.32 4.46 -14.58
N TYR A 343 0.02 4.16 -14.55
CA TYR A 343 -0.59 3.31 -13.53
C TYR A 343 -0.02 1.88 -13.49
N PRO A 344 0.29 1.22 -14.63
CA PRO A 344 0.92 -0.09 -14.61
C PRO A 344 2.27 -0.08 -13.90
N LYS A 345 3.16 0.88 -14.20
CA LYS A 345 4.44 0.97 -13.48
C LYS A 345 4.25 1.38 -12.02
N ALA A 346 3.34 2.32 -11.74
CA ALA A 346 3.01 2.70 -10.38
C ALA A 346 2.60 1.48 -9.54
N ALA A 347 1.68 0.65 -10.06
CA ALA A 347 1.22 -0.56 -9.38
C ALA A 347 2.38 -1.53 -9.05
N LEU A 348 3.29 -1.77 -9.99
CA LEU A 348 4.46 -2.64 -9.79
C LEU A 348 5.40 -2.11 -8.69
N TYR A 349 5.64 -0.81 -8.68
CA TYR A 349 6.52 -0.18 -7.69
C TYR A 349 5.87 -0.10 -6.31
N TYR A 350 4.57 0.20 -6.22
CA TYR A 350 3.83 0.13 -4.96
C TYR A 350 3.79 -1.29 -4.40
N ASP A 351 3.50 -2.32 -5.22
CA ASP A 351 3.55 -3.72 -4.79
C ASP A 351 4.94 -4.08 -4.25
N SER A 352 6.00 -3.71 -4.98
CA SER A 352 7.39 -3.90 -4.54
C SER A 352 7.70 -3.18 -3.23
N ALA A 353 7.18 -1.97 -3.03
CA ALA A 353 7.34 -1.21 -1.80
C ALA A 353 6.66 -1.91 -0.62
N ILE A 354 5.40 -2.31 -0.76
CA ILE A 354 4.61 -2.94 0.31
C ILE A 354 5.17 -4.31 0.71
N ASN A 355 5.72 -5.06 -0.25
CA ASN A 355 6.37 -6.34 0.04
C ASN A 355 7.69 -6.21 0.83
N VAL A 356 8.29 -5.01 0.87
CA VAL A 356 9.61 -4.77 1.46
C VAL A 356 9.55 -3.87 2.71
N LEU A 357 8.63 -2.91 2.75
CA LEU A 357 8.48 -1.97 3.87
C LEU A 357 8.10 -2.70 5.16
N PRO A 358 8.63 -2.25 6.32
CA PRO A 358 8.23 -2.82 7.60
C PRO A 358 6.77 -2.47 7.90
N LYS A 359 6.02 -3.38 8.52
CA LYS A 359 4.62 -3.10 8.92
C LYS A 359 4.48 -1.97 9.95
N THR A 360 5.58 -1.62 10.62
CA THR A 360 5.66 -0.48 11.53
C THR A 360 5.80 0.84 10.79
N TYR A 361 6.06 0.83 9.48
CA TYR A 361 5.94 2.01 8.63
C TYR A 361 4.54 2.59 8.82
N TYR A 362 4.47 3.85 9.24
CA TYR A 362 3.22 4.42 9.70
C TYR A 362 2.13 4.36 8.62
N GLN A 363 2.48 4.57 7.36
CA GLN A 363 1.57 4.67 6.21
C GLN A 363 1.33 3.32 5.52
N TYR A 364 1.80 2.22 6.11
CA TYR A 364 1.76 0.91 5.49
C TYR A 364 0.35 0.49 5.09
N GLN A 365 -0.66 0.78 5.92
CA GLN A 365 -2.04 0.38 5.63
C GLN A 365 -2.61 1.18 4.46
N GLU A 366 -2.45 2.50 4.47
CA GLU A 366 -2.93 3.36 3.40
C GLU A 366 -2.25 3.04 2.06
N ASP A 367 -0.93 2.90 2.06
CA ASP A 367 -0.18 2.57 0.84
C ASP A 367 -0.43 1.14 0.37
N SER A 368 -0.75 0.21 1.28
CA SER A 368 -1.17 -1.16 0.93
C SER A 368 -2.54 -1.18 0.26
N VAL A 369 -3.49 -0.38 0.73
CA VAL A 369 -4.79 -0.22 0.07
C VAL A 369 -4.62 0.44 -1.29
N LEU A 370 -3.82 1.50 -1.37
CA LEU A 370 -3.52 2.16 -2.65
C LEU A 370 -2.83 1.20 -3.63
N SER A 371 -1.87 0.39 -3.18
CA SER A 371 -1.21 -0.64 -3.98
C SER A 371 -2.23 -1.61 -4.59
N SER A 372 -3.15 -2.15 -3.77
CA SER A 372 -4.21 -3.04 -4.25
C SER A 372 -5.13 -2.35 -5.27
N ASN A 373 -5.53 -1.11 -5.01
CA ASN A 373 -6.37 -0.33 -5.93
C ASN A 373 -5.66 -0.05 -7.26
N LEU A 374 -4.35 0.28 -7.20
CA LEU A 374 -3.52 0.48 -8.38
C LEU A 374 -3.33 -0.81 -9.18
N THR A 375 -3.28 -1.98 -8.54
CA THR A 375 -3.25 -3.26 -9.25
C THR A 375 -4.52 -3.49 -10.06
N GLU A 376 -5.70 -3.23 -9.47
CA GLU A 376 -6.97 -3.29 -10.21
C GLU A 376 -7.01 -2.27 -11.36
N LEU A 377 -6.57 -1.03 -11.10
CA LEU A 377 -6.49 0.03 -12.11
C LEU A 377 -5.59 -0.37 -13.28
N ALA A 378 -4.36 -0.79 -12.97
CA ALA A 378 -3.35 -1.22 -13.93
C ALA A 378 -3.85 -2.37 -14.80
N LYS A 379 -4.55 -3.35 -14.21
CA LYS A 379 -5.12 -4.48 -14.94
C LYS A 379 -6.02 -3.99 -16.08
N TYR A 380 -7.01 -3.15 -15.78
CA TYR A 380 -7.97 -2.73 -16.80
C TYR A 380 -7.40 -1.67 -17.76
N THR A 381 -6.51 -0.79 -17.30
CA THR A 381 -5.82 0.14 -18.21
C THR A 381 -4.92 -0.61 -19.20
N SER A 382 -4.17 -1.62 -18.75
CA SER A 382 -3.34 -2.43 -19.64
C SER A 382 -4.17 -3.29 -20.60
N GLU A 383 -5.32 -3.80 -20.15
CA GLU A 383 -6.25 -4.51 -21.02
C GLU A 383 -6.78 -3.59 -22.13
N ILE A 384 -7.23 -2.37 -21.79
CA ILE A 384 -7.67 -1.35 -22.76
C ILE A 384 -6.55 -1.03 -23.74
N GLU A 385 -5.35 -0.70 -23.25
CA GLU A 385 -4.18 -0.40 -24.10
C GLU A 385 -3.86 -1.55 -25.06
N GLN A 386 -3.93 -2.80 -24.59
CA GLN A 386 -3.67 -3.98 -25.40
C GLN A 386 -4.74 -4.18 -26.47
N GLN A 387 -6.03 -4.10 -26.12
CA GLN A 387 -7.12 -4.29 -27.07
C GLN A 387 -7.17 -3.17 -28.11
N GLU A 388 -6.99 -1.91 -27.69
CA GLU A 388 -6.89 -0.78 -28.62
C GLU A 388 -5.68 -0.89 -29.53
N ARG A 389 -4.54 -1.40 -29.03
CA ARG A 389 -3.38 -1.70 -29.87
C ARG A 389 -3.73 -2.72 -30.95
N LEU A 390 -4.45 -3.79 -30.63
CA LEU A 390 -4.85 -4.81 -31.63
C LEU A 390 -5.81 -4.24 -32.68
N LEU A 391 -6.79 -3.44 -32.28
CA LEU A 391 -7.70 -2.75 -33.20
C LEU A 391 -6.95 -1.77 -34.12
N ASN A 392 -6.02 -0.99 -33.57
CA ASN A 392 -5.19 -0.09 -34.34
C ASN A 392 -4.30 -0.84 -35.35
N LEU A 393 -3.69 -1.95 -34.94
CA LEU A 393 -2.91 -2.79 -35.84
C LEU A 393 -3.77 -3.39 -36.95
N TYR A 394 -4.98 -3.84 -36.64
CA TYR A 394 -5.92 -4.32 -37.65
C TYR A 394 -6.27 -3.23 -38.67
N ALA A 395 -6.50 -1.99 -38.24
CA ALA A 395 -6.83 -0.87 -39.11
C ALA A 395 -5.65 -0.38 -40.01
N MET A 396 -4.40 -0.65 -39.62
CA MET A 396 -3.22 -0.31 -40.41
C MET A 396 -3.09 -1.17 -41.68
N SER A 397 -2.46 -0.64 -42.73
CA SER A 397 -2.04 -1.46 -43.89
C SER A 397 -0.88 -2.40 -43.52
N ASP A 398 -0.71 -3.50 -44.24
CA ASP A 398 0.35 -4.50 -43.97
C ASP A 398 1.75 -3.88 -43.85
N ALA A 399 2.08 -2.94 -44.73
CA ALA A 399 3.36 -2.23 -44.69
C ALA A 399 3.51 -1.36 -43.43
N GLN A 400 2.43 -0.70 -42.99
CA GLN A 400 2.43 0.10 -41.75
C GLN A 400 2.55 -0.79 -40.50
N ARG A 401 1.81 -1.91 -40.46
CA ARG A 401 1.87 -2.89 -39.37
C ARG A 401 3.28 -3.42 -39.20
N GLU A 402 3.92 -3.83 -40.30
CA GLU A 402 5.27 -4.38 -40.25
C GLU A 402 6.29 -3.36 -39.73
N VAL A 403 6.21 -2.10 -40.18
CA VAL A 403 7.07 -1.01 -39.69
C VAL A 403 6.85 -0.75 -38.20
N TYR A 404 5.59 -0.71 -37.75
CA TYR A 404 5.23 -0.49 -36.35
C TYR A 404 5.78 -1.62 -35.45
N LEU A 405 5.49 -2.88 -35.79
CA LEU A 405 5.92 -4.04 -35.01
C LEU A 405 7.44 -4.19 -34.99
N LYS A 406 8.13 -3.93 -36.12
CA LYS A 406 9.61 -3.93 -36.15
C LYS A 406 10.18 -2.85 -35.24
N LYS A 407 9.54 -1.68 -35.16
CA LYS A 407 9.95 -0.61 -34.24
C LYS A 407 9.79 -1.05 -32.79
N GLU A 408 8.66 -1.65 -32.41
CA GLU A 408 8.46 -2.18 -31.06
C GLU A 408 9.49 -3.26 -30.69
N ILE A 409 9.70 -4.25 -31.57
CA ILE A 409 10.70 -5.31 -31.36
C ILE A 409 12.08 -4.68 -31.14
N LYS A 410 12.43 -3.65 -31.92
CA LYS A 410 13.70 -2.94 -31.76
C LYS A 410 13.79 -2.27 -30.39
N LEU A 411 12.73 -1.58 -29.96
CA LEU A 411 12.69 -0.91 -28.65
C LEU A 411 12.84 -1.91 -27.50
N GLU A 412 12.12 -3.03 -27.54
CA GLU A 412 12.22 -4.08 -26.53
C GLU A 412 13.64 -4.68 -26.45
N LYS A 413 14.26 -4.92 -27.61
CA LYS A 413 15.66 -5.38 -27.66
C LYS A 413 16.63 -4.34 -27.12
N ASP A 414 16.43 -3.06 -27.47
CA ASP A 414 17.26 -1.97 -26.97
C ASP A 414 17.11 -1.81 -25.44
N ASP A 415 15.92 -2.01 -24.86
CA ASP A 415 15.72 -1.97 -23.41
C ASP A 415 16.36 -3.15 -22.67
N ILE A 416 16.31 -4.37 -23.25
CA ILE A 416 17.08 -5.52 -22.74
C ILE A 416 18.58 -5.20 -22.74
N LEU A 417 19.09 -4.61 -23.83
CA LEU A 417 20.51 -4.24 -23.94
C LEU A 417 20.90 -3.15 -22.92
N LYS A 418 20.06 -2.13 -22.73
CA LYS A 418 20.28 -1.10 -21.70
C LYS A 418 20.32 -1.70 -20.29
N LYS A 419 19.42 -2.64 -19.99
CA LYS A 419 19.39 -3.33 -18.70
C LYS A 419 20.68 -4.11 -18.45
N ILE A 420 21.21 -4.78 -19.48
CA ILE A 420 22.48 -5.49 -19.39
C ILE A 420 23.67 -4.54 -19.26
N GLU A 421 23.70 -3.47 -20.05
CA GLU A 421 24.72 -2.42 -19.94
C GLU A 421 24.77 -1.86 -18.51
N TYR A 422 23.59 -1.58 -17.96
CA TYR A 422 23.41 -1.16 -16.58
C TYR A 422 23.93 -2.21 -15.58
N ASP A 423 23.58 -3.49 -15.74
CA ASP A 423 24.05 -4.58 -14.88
C ASP A 423 25.58 -4.71 -14.89
N ILE A 424 26.22 -4.53 -16.05
CA ILE A 424 27.69 -4.57 -16.19
C ILE A 424 28.31 -3.36 -15.46
N ILE A 425 27.76 -2.15 -15.64
CA ILE A 425 28.22 -0.95 -14.93
C ILE A 425 28.09 -1.17 -13.41
N ARG A 426 26.99 -1.75 -12.94
CA ARG A 426 26.79 -2.09 -11.53
C ARG A 426 27.86 -3.04 -11.00
N GLU A 427 28.14 -4.14 -11.69
CA GLU A 427 29.18 -5.09 -11.28
C GLU A 427 30.55 -4.43 -11.12
N THR A 428 30.88 -3.44 -11.95
CA THR A 428 32.12 -2.67 -11.82
C THR A 428 32.12 -1.70 -10.64
N LYS A 429 30.98 -1.06 -10.33
CA LYS A 429 30.83 -0.15 -9.18
C LYS A 429 30.80 -0.87 -7.82
N ASN A 430 30.27 -2.09 -7.77
CA ASN A 430 30.05 -2.85 -6.52
C ASN A 430 31.27 -3.67 -6.06
N LYS A 431 32.33 -3.77 -6.86
CA LYS A 431 33.60 -4.34 -6.37
C LYS A 431 34.22 -3.38 -5.37
N LYS A 432 34.44 -3.84 -4.12
CA LYS A 432 35.31 -3.13 -3.17
C LYS A 432 36.65 -2.92 -3.89
N PRO A 433 37.25 -1.72 -3.86
CA PRO A 433 38.57 -1.54 -4.41
C PRO A 433 39.51 -2.51 -3.69
N GLU A 434 39.98 -3.53 -4.41
CA GLU A 434 41.01 -4.40 -3.87
C GLU A 434 42.22 -3.51 -3.62
N THR A 435 42.74 -3.50 -2.40
CA THR A 435 44.06 -2.97 -2.09
C THR A 435 45.10 -3.92 -2.65
N THR A 436 45.14 -4.07 -3.97
CA THR A 436 46.30 -4.58 -4.68
C THR A 436 47.12 -3.35 -5.08
N ASN A 437 48.40 -3.36 -4.71
CA ASN A 437 49.40 -2.41 -5.16
C ASN A 437 49.63 -2.56 -6.67
N GLU A 438 48.62 -2.25 -7.48
CA GLU A 438 48.79 -2.09 -8.91
C GLU A 438 49.20 -0.65 -9.19
N LEU A 439 50.51 -0.53 -9.42
CA LEU A 439 51.21 0.58 -10.01
C LEU A 439 50.29 1.52 -10.81
N ILE A 440 50.26 2.76 -10.33
CA ILE A 440 49.91 4.01 -11.01
C ILE A 440 49.93 3.85 -12.54
N VAL A 441 48.78 3.56 -13.14
CA VAL A 441 48.52 3.86 -14.54
C VAL A 441 47.69 5.12 -14.58
N SER A 442 48.24 6.07 -15.32
CA SER A 442 47.86 7.45 -15.56
C SER A 442 46.36 7.77 -15.59
N LYS A 443 46.10 8.95 -15.05
CA LYS A 443 44.83 9.67 -14.81
C LYS A 443 43.99 10.02 -16.06
N ASP A 444 44.26 9.41 -17.20
CA ASP A 444 43.57 9.65 -18.47
C ASP A 444 42.96 8.35 -19.02
N GLU A 445 41.64 8.15 -18.80
CA GLU A 445 40.85 7.05 -19.37
C GLU A 445 40.92 6.99 -20.92
N SER A 446 41.34 8.08 -21.57
CA SER A 446 41.36 8.22 -23.04
C SER A 446 42.50 7.47 -23.74
N THR A 447 43.55 7.03 -23.03
CA THR A 447 44.72 6.34 -23.61
C THR A 447 44.97 4.93 -23.09
N ALA A 448 44.14 4.43 -22.17
CA ALA A 448 44.23 3.07 -21.65
C ALA A 448 43.90 2.02 -22.74
N TRP A 449 44.66 0.92 -22.79
CA TRP A 449 44.37 -0.22 -23.68
C TRP A 449 42.94 -0.72 -23.49
N TYR A 450 42.29 -1.18 -24.57
CA TYR A 450 40.84 -1.40 -24.65
C TYR A 450 40.21 -2.11 -23.43
N PHE A 451 40.83 -3.17 -22.91
CA PHE A 451 40.28 -3.93 -21.77
C PHE A 451 40.52 -3.31 -20.39
N TYR A 452 41.37 -2.28 -20.29
CA TYR A 452 41.56 -1.49 -19.08
C TYR A 452 40.65 -0.26 -19.02
N ASN A 453 39.98 0.08 -20.13
CA ASN A 453 38.95 1.10 -20.15
C ASN A 453 37.57 0.44 -19.95
N SER A 454 37.00 0.61 -18.76
CA SER A 454 35.71 0.02 -18.39
C SER A 454 34.57 0.42 -19.33
N LYS A 455 34.53 1.70 -19.77
CA LYS A 455 33.54 2.19 -20.75
C LYS A 455 33.69 1.52 -22.11
N SER A 456 34.91 1.35 -22.59
CA SER A 456 35.20 0.66 -23.85
C SER A 456 34.81 -0.81 -23.80
N VAL A 457 35.08 -1.49 -22.67
CA VAL A 457 34.67 -2.89 -22.44
C VAL A 457 33.16 -3.02 -22.39
N VAL A 458 32.46 -2.15 -21.65
CA VAL A 458 30.99 -2.12 -21.60
C VAL A 458 30.43 -1.91 -23.00
N SER A 459 30.89 -0.87 -23.70
CA SER A 459 30.46 -0.52 -25.05
C SER A 459 30.65 -1.68 -26.04
N GLY A 460 31.82 -2.34 -26.04
CA GLY A 460 32.03 -3.45 -26.96
C GLY A 460 31.37 -4.76 -26.54
N LYS A 461 31.12 -5.01 -25.25
CA LYS A 461 30.23 -6.10 -24.81
C LYS A 461 28.81 -5.88 -25.32
N THR A 462 28.25 -4.68 -25.13
CA THR A 462 26.92 -4.34 -25.63
C THR A 462 26.86 -4.42 -27.16
N GLN A 463 27.89 -3.94 -27.86
CA GLN A 463 27.97 -4.02 -29.32
C GLN A 463 28.10 -5.48 -29.82
N PHE A 464 28.86 -6.31 -29.10
CA PHE A 464 28.96 -7.74 -29.37
C PHE A 464 27.60 -8.41 -29.21
N LEU A 465 26.90 -8.18 -28.09
CA LEU A 465 25.57 -8.71 -27.83
C LEU A 465 24.54 -8.23 -28.89
N ARG A 466 24.60 -6.96 -29.30
CA ARG A 466 23.76 -6.40 -30.36
C ARG A 466 23.99 -7.09 -31.71
N THR A 467 25.24 -7.41 -32.04
CA THR A 467 25.60 -7.96 -33.35
C THR A 467 25.43 -9.48 -33.39
N TRP A 468 25.73 -10.17 -32.30
CA TRP A 468 25.90 -11.62 -32.28
C TRP A 468 25.02 -12.37 -31.28
N GLY A 469 24.33 -11.66 -30.37
CA GLY A 469 23.58 -12.28 -29.27
C GLY A 469 24.50 -12.87 -28.19
N ASN A 470 23.92 -13.65 -27.28
CA ASN A 470 24.66 -14.38 -26.26
C ASN A 470 25.29 -15.63 -26.90
N ARG A 471 26.63 -15.65 -27.04
CA ARG A 471 27.37 -16.74 -27.69
C ARG A 471 28.25 -17.44 -26.67
N ALA A 472 28.15 -18.77 -26.61
CA ALA A 472 29.08 -19.57 -25.84
C ALA A 472 30.50 -19.48 -26.42
N LEU A 473 31.50 -19.57 -25.53
CA LEU A 473 32.90 -19.59 -25.91
C LEU A 473 33.21 -20.85 -26.74
N GLY A 474 33.66 -20.67 -27.98
CA GLY A 474 34.05 -21.79 -28.85
C GLY A 474 34.69 -21.33 -30.15
N ASP A 475 35.41 -22.24 -30.79
CA ASP A 475 36.03 -21.97 -32.09
C ASP A 475 34.97 -21.74 -33.16
N ASN A 476 35.24 -20.83 -34.10
CA ASN A 476 34.32 -20.47 -35.19
C ASN A 476 32.95 -19.94 -34.73
N TRP A 477 32.86 -19.34 -33.54
CA TRP A 477 31.61 -18.79 -32.96
C TRP A 477 30.84 -17.81 -33.87
N ARG A 478 31.48 -17.25 -34.90
CA ARG A 478 30.86 -16.36 -35.91
C ARG A 478 30.01 -17.08 -36.97
N ARG A 479 29.97 -18.42 -37.02
CA ARG A 479 29.17 -19.18 -38.00
C ARG A 479 27.76 -19.45 -37.46
N SER A 480 26.73 -19.12 -38.22
CA SER A 480 25.31 -19.20 -37.81
C SER A 480 24.78 -20.60 -37.47
N SER A 481 25.54 -21.66 -37.77
CA SER A 481 25.11 -23.07 -37.65
C SER A 481 25.98 -23.92 -36.71
N VAL A 482 26.71 -23.32 -35.76
CA VAL A 482 27.43 -24.11 -34.74
C VAL A 482 26.43 -24.73 -33.78
N ILE A 483 25.87 -25.88 -34.17
CA ILE A 483 25.16 -26.81 -33.31
C ILE A 483 26.15 -27.29 -32.26
N GLN A 484 25.99 -26.84 -31.01
CA GLN A 484 26.79 -27.35 -29.89
C GLN A 484 26.51 -28.85 -29.68
N ARG A 485 27.46 -29.69 -30.11
CA ARG A 485 27.75 -30.96 -29.41
C ARG A 485 28.57 -30.61 -28.18
N SER A 486 27.89 -30.51 -27.03
CA SER A 486 28.52 -30.47 -25.72
C SER A 486 29.36 -31.73 -25.53
N SER A 487 30.68 -31.60 -25.62
CA SER A 487 31.64 -32.60 -25.18
C SER A 487 31.73 -32.55 -23.66
N SER A 488 30.86 -33.31 -23.00
CA SER A 488 31.06 -33.73 -21.62
C SER A 488 32.15 -34.80 -21.62
N GLN A 489 33.38 -34.45 -21.26
CA GLN A 489 34.33 -35.46 -20.77
C GLN A 489 33.98 -35.79 -19.32
N ASN A 490 33.24 -36.88 -19.13
CA ASN A 490 33.66 -38.05 -18.35
C ASN A 490 32.43 -38.85 -17.94
N THR A 491 32.10 -39.92 -18.68
CA THR A 491 32.13 -41.30 -18.19
C THR A 491 32.02 -42.24 -19.39
N ILE A 492 32.92 -43.21 -19.48
CA ILE A 492 32.84 -44.32 -20.44
C ILE A 492 31.76 -45.28 -19.95
N VAL A 493 30.69 -45.46 -20.72
CA VAL A 493 29.97 -46.74 -20.85
C VAL A 493 29.43 -46.84 -22.29
N LYS A 494 29.87 -47.86 -23.03
CA LYS A 494 29.21 -48.32 -24.28
C LYS A 494 27.89 -48.99 -23.91
N THR A 495 26.81 -48.77 -24.66
CA THR A 495 26.08 -49.79 -25.48
C THR A 495 24.85 -49.17 -26.18
N GLU A 496 24.79 -49.40 -27.49
CA GLU A 496 23.73 -49.49 -28.52
C GLU A 496 22.42 -48.67 -28.53
N GLU A 497 22.24 -48.02 -29.70
CA GLU A 497 21.06 -47.75 -30.54
C GLU A 497 19.63 -47.69 -29.95
N LYS A 498 19.01 -46.51 -30.12
CA LYS A 498 17.71 -46.39 -30.82
C LYS A 498 17.48 -44.98 -31.38
N LYS A 499 17.11 -44.93 -32.66
CA LYS A 499 16.60 -43.74 -33.38
C LYS A 499 15.31 -43.22 -32.75
N SER A 500 15.19 -41.91 -32.55
CA SER A 500 13.98 -41.12 -32.87
C SER A 500 14.08 -39.65 -32.42
N LYS A 501 13.70 -38.78 -33.36
CA LYS A 501 13.22 -37.38 -33.27
C LYS A 501 14.18 -36.28 -32.77
N LYS A 502 14.38 -35.33 -33.71
CA LYS A 502 14.87 -33.97 -33.48
C LYS A 502 13.95 -33.27 -32.48
N GLU A 503 14.52 -32.77 -31.40
CA GLU A 503 13.96 -31.65 -30.65
C GLU A 503 15.08 -30.86 -29.95
N GLN A 504 15.00 -29.56 -30.20
CA GLN A 504 15.55 -28.37 -29.54
C GLN A 504 16.66 -28.54 -28.47
N LYS A 505 17.80 -27.89 -28.74
CA LYS A 505 18.75 -27.44 -27.71
C LYS A 505 18.56 -25.94 -27.49
N ALA A 506 18.14 -25.57 -26.28
CA ALA A 506 18.17 -24.19 -25.80
C ALA A 506 19.59 -23.82 -25.36
N GLU A 507 20.28 -23.03 -26.16
CA GLU A 507 21.20 -21.99 -25.67
C GLU A 507 20.36 -20.73 -25.48
N ALA A 508 20.56 -20.00 -24.38
CA ALA A 508 19.84 -18.77 -24.07
C ALA A 508 20.18 -17.69 -25.11
N ASP A 509 19.40 -17.63 -26.20
CA ASP A 509 19.35 -16.45 -27.06
C ASP A 509 18.96 -15.26 -26.17
N LEU A 510 19.75 -14.19 -26.25
CA LEU A 510 19.56 -12.96 -25.48
C LEU A 510 18.16 -12.39 -25.65
N PHE A 511 17.58 -12.64 -26.83
CA PHE A 511 16.26 -12.18 -27.21
C PHE A 511 15.26 -13.33 -27.35
N ALA A 512 15.52 -14.49 -26.73
CA ALA A 512 14.64 -15.67 -26.82
C ALA A 512 13.19 -15.38 -26.42
N ASN A 513 12.99 -14.44 -25.48
CA ASN A 513 11.66 -14.05 -24.99
C ASN A 513 11.02 -12.92 -25.80
N VAL A 514 11.75 -12.30 -26.74
CA VAL A 514 11.22 -11.26 -27.62
C VAL A 514 10.46 -11.95 -28.75
N LYS A 515 9.13 -11.82 -28.75
CA LYS A 515 8.27 -12.39 -29.80
C LYS A 515 8.73 -11.93 -31.18
N SER A 516 8.76 -12.87 -32.13
CA SER A 516 9.15 -12.57 -33.50
C SER A 516 8.11 -11.69 -34.19
N LEU A 517 8.47 -11.12 -35.35
CA LEU A 517 7.53 -10.37 -36.16
C LEU A 517 6.35 -11.25 -36.61
N GLU A 518 6.62 -12.50 -36.96
CA GLU A 518 5.62 -13.49 -37.37
C GLU A 518 4.64 -13.79 -36.22
N ASP A 519 5.16 -14.00 -35.01
CA ASP A 519 4.32 -14.24 -33.82
C ASP A 519 3.43 -13.03 -33.51
N ARG A 520 3.97 -11.81 -33.58
CA ARG A 520 3.20 -10.58 -33.31
C ARG A 520 2.14 -10.30 -34.38
N LEU A 521 2.41 -10.66 -35.64
CA LEU A 521 1.41 -10.57 -36.71
C LEU A 521 0.29 -11.59 -36.53
N ALA A 522 0.60 -12.78 -36.00
CA ALA A 522 -0.40 -13.81 -35.72
C ALA A 522 -1.36 -13.44 -34.57
N GLU A 523 -0.99 -12.50 -33.71
CA GLU A 523 -1.86 -11.96 -32.65
C GLU A 523 -2.94 -10.99 -33.18
N ILE A 524 -2.75 -10.46 -34.40
CA ILE A 524 -3.71 -9.52 -34.99
C ILE A 524 -4.96 -10.30 -35.42
N PRO A 525 -6.17 -9.86 -35.04
CA PRO A 525 -7.41 -10.52 -35.45
C PRO A 525 -7.49 -10.65 -36.98
N GLN A 526 -7.88 -11.83 -37.45
CA GLN A 526 -7.97 -12.15 -38.90
C GLN A 526 -9.41 -12.30 -39.39
N THR A 527 -10.38 -12.38 -38.46
CA THR A 527 -11.79 -12.64 -38.74
C THR A 527 -12.68 -11.62 -38.04
N GLU A 528 -13.87 -11.39 -38.58
CA GLU A 528 -14.88 -10.51 -37.98
C GLU A 528 -15.32 -10.99 -36.58
N GLU A 529 -15.40 -12.30 -36.38
CA GLU A 529 -15.67 -12.92 -35.08
C GLU A 529 -14.56 -12.57 -34.06
N SER A 530 -13.28 -12.70 -34.44
CA SER A 530 -12.16 -12.33 -33.57
C SER A 530 -12.07 -10.83 -33.27
N LEU A 531 -12.56 -9.97 -34.17
CA LEU A 531 -12.68 -8.53 -33.91
C LEU A 531 -13.76 -8.25 -32.88
N THR A 532 -14.91 -8.90 -33.03
CA THR A 532 -16.03 -8.77 -32.10
C THR A 532 -15.60 -9.19 -30.68
N GLU A 533 -14.83 -10.27 -30.56
CA GLU A 533 -14.29 -10.72 -29.26
C GLU A 533 -13.37 -9.66 -28.61
N ILE A 534 -12.50 -9.02 -29.40
CA ILE A 534 -11.61 -7.94 -28.92
C ILE A 534 -12.43 -6.73 -28.45
N GLU A 535 -13.45 -6.35 -29.22
CA GLU A 535 -14.33 -5.23 -28.86
C GLU A 535 -15.15 -5.52 -27.59
N VAL A 536 -15.63 -6.75 -27.41
CA VAL A 536 -16.31 -7.15 -26.16
C VAL A 536 -15.36 -7.06 -24.97
N LYS A 537 -14.12 -7.55 -25.09
CA LYS A 537 -13.09 -7.40 -24.02
C LYS A 537 -12.79 -5.94 -23.71
N LEU A 538 -12.73 -5.09 -24.74
CA LEU A 538 -12.49 -3.67 -24.57
C LEU A 538 -13.66 -2.98 -23.86
N GLN A 539 -14.91 -3.33 -24.20
CA GLN A 539 -16.11 -2.83 -23.51
C GLN A 539 -16.15 -3.27 -22.04
N GLU A 540 -15.87 -4.55 -21.76
CA GLU A 540 -15.78 -5.08 -20.39
C GLU A 540 -14.66 -4.36 -19.60
N ALA A 541 -13.52 -4.10 -20.23
CA ALA A 541 -12.41 -3.41 -19.59
C ALA A 541 -12.76 -1.94 -19.27
N PHE A 542 -13.42 -1.21 -20.18
CA PHE A 542 -13.94 0.14 -19.90
C PHE A 542 -14.93 0.14 -18.74
N PHE A 543 -15.88 -0.79 -18.74
CA PHE A 543 -16.90 -0.90 -17.69
C PHE A 543 -16.28 -1.19 -16.32
N ASN A 544 -15.32 -2.10 -16.26
CA ASN A 544 -14.63 -2.40 -15.02
C ASN A 544 -13.69 -1.25 -14.58
N LEU A 545 -13.05 -0.56 -15.52
CA LEU A 545 -12.22 0.60 -15.21
C LEU A 545 -13.05 1.77 -14.64
N GLU A 546 -14.24 2.02 -15.19
CA GLU A 546 -15.21 2.98 -14.64
C GLU A 546 -15.50 2.66 -13.16
N LYS A 547 -15.83 1.41 -12.87
CA LYS A 547 -16.12 0.95 -11.50
C LYS A 547 -14.90 1.10 -10.58
N VAL A 548 -13.68 0.86 -11.08
CA VAL A 548 -12.46 1.10 -10.30
C VAL A 548 -12.33 2.58 -9.96
N TYR A 549 -12.49 3.49 -10.93
CA TYR A 549 -12.45 4.92 -10.67
C TYR A 549 -13.51 5.35 -9.66
N LEU A 550 -14.74 4.88 -9.81
CA LEU A 550 -15.84 5.24 -8.94
C LEU A 550 -15.71 4.69 -7.51
N TYR A 551 -15.43 3.40 -7.36
CA TYR A 551 -15.49 2.74 -6.05
C TYR A 551 -14.14 2.73 -5.31
N ARG A 552 -13.01 2.67 -6.02
CA ARG A 552 -11.68 2.63 -5.40
C ARG A 552 -11.11 4.03 -5.24
N PHE A 553 -11.16 4.84 -6.30
CA PHE A 553 -10.56 6.17 -6.32
C PHE A 553 -11.55 7.30 -6.00
N LYS A 554 -12.86 7.00 -5.99
CA LYS A 554 -13.93 7.98 -5.76
C LYS A 554 -13.85 9.15 -6.75
N SER A 555 -13.46 8.84 -7.97
CA SER A 555 -13.20 9.80 -9.03
C SER A 555 -14.29 9.72 -10.07
N ILE A 556 -15.33 10.55 -9.89
CA ILE A 556 -16.50 10.52 -10.78
C ILE A 556 -16.13 11.00 -12.20
N THR A 557 -15.28 12.02 -12.33
CA THR A 557 -14.88 12.58 -13.62
C THR A 557 -14.21 11.53 -14.52
N GLU A 558 -13.26 10.77 -13.98
CA GLU A 558 -12.54 9.71 -14.70
C GLU A 558 -13.46 8.53 -15.01
N ALA A 559 -14.38 8.19 -14.09
CA ALA A 559 -15.42 7.19 -14.36
C ALA A 559 -16.32 7.61 -15.53
N GLN A 560 -16.84 8.85 -15.52
CA GLN A 560 -17.67 9.39 -16.61
C GLN A 560 -16.93 9.39 -17.94
N SER A 561 -15.68 9.87 -17.96
CA SER A 561 -14.83 9.86 -19.17
C SER A 561 -14.61 8.45 -19.70
N THR A 562 -14.39 7.48 -18.81
CA THR A 562 -14.21 6.07 -19.18
C THR A 562 -15.49 5.49 -19.78
N ALA A 563 -16.64 5.66 -19.12
CA ALA A 563 -17.94 5.17 -19.57
C ALA A 563 -18.39 5.79 -20.90
N GLN A 564 -18.00 7.04 -21.18
CA GLN A 564 -18.30 7.70 -22.45
C GLN A 564 -17.77 6.90 -23.66
N ASN A 565 -16.65 6.18 -23.51
CA ASN A 565 -16.15 5.29 -24.56
C ASN A 565 -17.12 4.16 -24.89
N ILE A 566 -17.87 3.66 -23.90
CA ILE A 566 -18.91 2.65 -24.12
C ILE A 566 -20.08 3.28 -24.87
N PHE A 567 -20.59 4.43 -24.42
CA PHE A 567 -21.77 5.05 -25.02
C PHE A 567 -21.54 5.53 -26.46
N ASP A 568 -20.38 6.12 -26.74
CA ASP A 568 -20.09 6.70 -28.06
C ASP A 568 -19.67 5.65 -29.09
N ARG A 569 -18.89 4.64 -28.68
CA ARG A 569 -18.30 3.66 -29.60
C ARG A 569 -19.10 2.36 -29.66
N TYR A 570 -19.77 2.00 -28.57
CA TYR A 570 -20.46 0.72 -28.39
C TYR A 570 -21.87 0.92 -27.81
N PRO A 571 -22.76 1.68 -28.48
CA PRO A 571 -24.09 1.98 -27.96
C PRO A 571 -24.95 0.72 -27.73
N GLU A 572 -24.69 -0.38 -28.43
CA GLU A 572 -25.37 -1.67 -28.25
C GLU A 572 -24.68 -2.59 -27.22
N SER A 573 -23.68 -2.09 -26.49
CA SER A 573 -22.96 -2.86 -25.47
C SER A 573 -23.88 -3.38 -24.37
N GLU A 574 -23.73 -4.65 -24.00
CA GLU A 574 -24.44 -5.24 -22.85
C GLU A 574 -24.10 -4.54 -21.52
N PHE A 575 -22.93 -3.90 -21.44
CA PHE A 575 -22.47 -3.16 -20.26
C PHE A 575 -23.02 -1.73 -20.21
N GLY A 576 -23.51 -1.19 -21.33
CA GLY A 576 -23.85 0.23 -21.45
C GLY A 576 -25.00 0.65 -20.52
N ALA A 577 -26.05 -0.16 -20.43
CA ALA A 577 -27.18 0.15 -19.55
C ALA A 577 -26.77 0.14 -18.06
N GLU A 578 -25.91 -0.80 -17.64
CA GLU A 578 -25.43 -0.84 -16.26
C GLU A 578 -24.48 0.33 -15.95
N ALA A 579 -23.56 0.65 -16.86
CA ALA A 579 -22.65 1.80 -16.75
C ALA A 579 -23.43 3.11 -16.56
N ALA A 580 -24.42 3.37 -17.42
CA ALA A 580 -25.25 4.57 -17.32
C ALA A 580 -26.02 4.63 -16.00
N TYR A 581 -26.54 3.50 -15.52
CA TYR A 581 -27.26 3.43 -14.25
C TYR A 581 -26.37 3.66 -13.03
N ILE A 582 -25.16 3.09 -13.02
CA ILE A 582 -24.16 3.32 -11.96
C ILE A 582 -23.82 4.82 -11.89
N LEU A 583 -23.62 5.47 -13.03
CA LEU A 583 -23.35 6.91 -13.08
C LEU A 583 -24.56 7.73 -12.66
N TYR A 584 -25.78 7.40 -13.10
CA TYR A 584 -27.01 8.05 -12.63
C TYR A 584 -27.10 8.07 -11.10
N LEU A 585 -26.95 6.91 -10.46
CA LEU A 585 -27.00 6.79 -8.99
C LEU A 585 -25.87 7.55 -8.28
N SER A 586 -24.70 7.60 -8.90
CA SER A 586 -23.54 8.30 -8.35
C SER A 586 -23.72 9.81 -8.43
N CYS A 587 -24.23 10.30 -9.56
CA CYS A 587 -24.49 11.71 -9.82
C CYS A 587 -25.65 12.27 -8.98
N GLN A 588 -26.59 11.43 -8.54
CA GLN A 588 -27.59 11.85 -7.56
C GLN A 588 -27.00 12.26 -6.20
N LYS A 589 -25.80 11.76 -5.86
CA LYS A 589 -25.14 12.02 -4.57
C LYS A 589 -24.11 13.14 -4.65
N GLU A 590 -23.66 13.51 -5.84
CA GLU A 590 -22.55 14.42 -6.09
C GLU A 590 -23.00 15.63 -6.93
N LEU A 591 -22.85 16.85 -6.40
CA LEU A 591 -23.31 18.08 -7.09
C LEU A 591 -22.58 18.37 -8.40
N SER A 592 -21.39 17.80 -8.62
CA SER A 592 -20.56 18.05 -9.80
C SER A 592 -21.00 17.29 -11.04
N CYS A 593 -22.02 16.44 -10.93
CA CYS A 593 -22.51 15.62 -12.02
C CYS A 593 -24.03 15.79 -12.19
N ASP A 594 -24.52 15.83 -13.44
CA ASP A 594 -25.94 15.87 -13.74
C ASP A 594 -26.50 14.45 -13.93
N PRO A 595 -27.33 13.93 -13.01
CA PRO A 595 -27.96 12.62 -13.18
C PRO A 595 -28.91 12.57 -14.38
N SER A 596 -29.52 13.71 -14.77
CA SER A 596 -30.50 13.78 -15.88
C SER A 596 -29.88 13.37 -17.22
N TYR A 597 -28.58 13.61 -17.38
CA TYR A 597 -27.83 13.18 -18.56
C TYR A 597 -27.83 11.65 -18.69
N TYR A 598 -27.52 10.92 -17.61
CA TYR A 598 -27.48 9.45 -17.65
C TYR A 598 -28.88 8.83 -17.67
N GLU A 599 -29.87 9.50 -17.11
CA GLU A 599 -31.28 9.16 -17.31
C GLU A 599 -31.66 9.22 -18.80
N SER A 600 -31.25 10.27 -19.52
CA SER A 600 -31.50 10.36 -20.95
C SER A 600 -30.76 9.28 -21.75
N ILE A 601 -29.51 8.95 -21.39
CA ILE A 601 -28.78 7.84 -22.01
C ILE A 601 -29.52 6.51 -21.83
N LEU A 602 -30.04 6.23 -20.63
CA LEU A 602 -30.83 5.03 -20.37
C LEU A 602 -32.13 5.01 -21.19
N ALA A 603 -32.82 6.14 -21.29
CA ALA A 603 -34.07 6.23 -22.05
C ALA A 603 -33.85 6.13 -23.57
N ASP A 604 -32.80 6.76 -24.10
CA ASP A 604 -32.58 6.89 -25.53
C ASP A 604 -31.83 5.69 -26.13
N LEU A 605 -30.80 5.20 -25.46
CA LEU A 605 -29.97 4.08 -25.95
C LEU A 605 -30.41 2.72 -25.40
N TYR A 606 -30.96 2.68 -24.18
CA TYR A 606 -31.28 1.43 -23.47
C TYR A 606 -32.73 1.31 -22.99
N PRO A 607 -33.76 1.72 -23.76
CA PRO A 607 -35.15 1.85 -23.26
C PRO A 607 -35.79 0.55 -22.76
N SER A 608 -35.35 -0.60 -23.30
CA SER A 608 -35.84 -1.93 -22.90
C SER A 608 -35.08 -2.50 -21.69
N SER A 609 -33.98 -1.87 -21.27
CA SER A 609 -33.16 -2.40 -20.18
C SER A 609 -33.90 -2.35 -18.85
N PHE A 610 -33.58 -3.32 -17.98
CA PHE A 610 -34.08 -3.34 -16.61
C PHE A 610 -33.76 -2.03 -15.86
N TYR A 611 -32.59 -1.45 -16.14
CA TYR A 611 -32.13 -0.21 -15.54
C TYR A 611 -32.96 1.00 -15.98
N ALA A 612 -33.27 1.14 -17.26
CA ALA A 612 -34.16 2.20 -17.76
C ALA A 612 -35.55 2.11 -17.12
N LYS A 613 -36.10 0.89 -16.99
CA LYS A 613 -37.40 0.65 -16.34
C LYS A 613 -37.41 1.05 -14.86
N ILE A 614 -36.32 0.84 -14.12
CA ILE A 614 -36.19 1.27 -12.72
C ILE A 614 -36.14 2.78 -12.61
N VAL A 615 -35.43 3.45 -13.52
CA VAL A 615 -35.30 4.92 -13.48
C VAL A 615 -36.64 5.58 -13.85
N GLU A 616 -37.37 5.02 -14.82
CA GLU A 616 -38.69 5.49 -15.23
C GLU A 616 -39.75 5.28 -14.13
N ASP A 617 -39.78 4.10 -13.48
CA ASP A 617 -40.73 3.77 -12.41
C ASP A 617 -39.98 3.25 -11.16
N PRO A 618 -39.87 4.07 -10.09
CA PRO A 618 -39.27 3.64 -8.82
C PRO A 618 -39.96 2.43 -8.17
N ASP A 619 -41.24 2.17 -8.46
CA ASP A 619 -41.98 1.01 -7.99
C ASP A 619 -41.90 -0.19 -8.97
N TYR A 620 -41.17 -0.09 -10.09
CA TYR A 620 -41.12 -1.14 -11.14
C TYR A 620 -40.78 -2.52 -10.58
N VAL A 621 -39.73 -2.62 -9.74
CA VAL A 621 -39.30 -3.89 -9.13
C VAL A 621 -40.40 -4.47 -8.24
N LYS A 622 -41.06 -3.62 -7.47
CA LYS A 622 -42.16 -4.02 -6.57
C LYS A 622 -43.37 -4.49 -7.37
N ASN A 623 -43.74 -3.77 -8.42
CA ASN A 623 -44.86 -4.10 -9.30
C ASN A 623 -44.60 -5.40 -10.07
N LYS A 624 -43.38 -5.58 -10.62
CA LYS A 624 -42.95 -6.85 -11.25
C LYS A 624 -43.03 -8.03 -10.29
N ASN A 625 -42.58 -7.86 -9.03
CA ASN A 625 -42.69 -8.90 -7.99
C ASN A 625 -44.13 -9.20 -7.55
N ILE A 626 -45.05 -8.24 -7.68
CA ILE A 626 -46.48 -8.47 -7.42
C ILE A 626 -47.09 -9.27 -8.57
N ALA A 627 -46.82 -8.86 -9.82
CA ALA A 627 -47.29 -9.55 -11.02
C ALA A 627 -46.79 -11.01 -11.08
N GLU A 628 -45.49 -11.23 -10.79
CA GLU A 628 -44.91 -12.58 -10.76
C GLU A 628 -45.58 -13.47 -9.71
N ARG A 629 -45.90 -12.93 -8.52
CA ARG A 629 -46.64 -13.69 -7.50
C ARG A 629 -48.06 -14.02 -7.93
N GLU A 630 -48.74 -13.11 -8.63
CA GLU A 630 -50.08 -13.37 -9.16
C GLU A 630 -50.04 -14.49 -10.22
N ILE A 631 -49.04 -14.46 -11.11
CA ILE A 631 -48.83 -15.50 -12.12
C ILE A 631 -48.58 -16.86 -11.45
N ILE A 632 -47.72 -16.91 -10.43
CA ILE A 632 -47.46 -18.13 -9.65
C ILE A 632 -48.74 -18.66 -8.98
N GLN A 633 -49.54 -17.79 -8.38
CA GLN A 633 -50.80 -18.21 -7.75
C GLN A 633 -51.81 -18.77 -8.77
N ARG A 634 -51.93 -18.14 -9.93
CA ARG A 634 -52.78 -18.63 -11.03
C ARG A 634 -52.27 -19.96 -11.59
N TYR A 635 -50.95 -20.13 -11.70
CA TYR A 635 -50.33 -21.40 -12.08
C TYR A 635 -50.64 -22.51 -11.07
N GLU A 636 -50.51 -22.23 -9.77
CA GLU A 636 -50.81 -23.19 -8.71
C GLU A 636 -52.27 -23.66 -8.76
N ASP A 637 -53.20 -22.74 -9.03
CA ASP A 637 -54.62 -23.06 -9.19
C ASP A 637 -54.89 -23.89 -10.45
N ALA A 638 -54.28 -23.55 -11.60
CA ALA A 638 -54.35 -24.35 -12.82
C ALA A 638 -53.78 -25.77 -12.60
N PHE A 639 -52.65 -25.88 -11.92
CA PHE A 639 -52.00 -27.15 -11.60
C PHE A 639 -52.82 -28.00 -10.61
N LYS A 640 -53.44 -27.37 -9.61
CA LYS A 640 -54.36 -28.04 -8.67
C LYS A 640 -55.59 -28.56 -9.40
N THR A 641 -56.13 -27.78 -10.34
CA THR A 641 -57.26 -28.16 -11.20
C THR A 641 -56.88 -29.36 -12.09
N TYR A 642 -55.69 -29.33 -12.69
CA TYR A 642 -55.12 -30.46 -13.43
C TYR A 642 -55.00 -31.72 -12.57
N LYS A 643 -54.48 -31.61 -11.33
CA LYS A 643 -54.38 -32.75 -10.40
C LYS A 643 -55.73 -33.33 -9.99
N ALA A 644 -56.77 -32.50 -9.94
CA ALA A 644 -58.16 -32.94 -9.72
C ALA A 644 -58.78 -33.63 -10.95
N LYS A 645 -58.03 -33.74 -12.06
CA LYS A 645 -58.42 -34.33 -13.35
C LYS A 645 -59.49 -33.55 -14.12
N ASP A 646 -59.73 -32.29 -13.75
CA ASP A 646 -60.54 -31.38 -14.55
C ASP A 646 -59.67 -30.72 -15.63
N TYR A 647 -59.36 -31.49 -16.67
CA TYR A 647 -58.41 -31.07 -17.70
C TYR A 647 -58.94 -29.93 -18.57
N LYS A 648 -60.27 -29.82 -18.73
CA LYS A 648 -60.89 -28.74 -19.51
C LYS A 648 -60.70 -27.40 -18.79
N LEU A 649 -61.07 -27.33 -17.51
CA LEU A 649 -60.89 -26.11 -16.73
C LEU A 649 -59.42 -25.78 -16.51
N ALA A 650 -58.55 -26.79 -16.33
CA ALA A 650 -57.11 -26.56 -16.25
C ALA A 650 -56.55 -25.95 -17.56
N ASN A 651 -57.04 -26.40 -18.73
CA ASN A 651 -56.64 -25.83 -20.02
C ASN A 651 -57.11 -24.38 -20.17
N GLU A 652 -58.35 -24.08 -19.81
CA GLU A 652 -58.88 -22.70 -19.86
C GLU A 652 -58.04 -21.75 -18.99
N LYS A 653 -57.68 -22.18 -17.77
CA LYS A 653 -56.82 -21.40 -16.87
C LYS A 653 -55.39 -21.23 -17.41
N ILE A 654 -54.82 -22.26 -18.05
CA ILE A 654 -53.44 -22.19 -18.55
C ILE A 654 -53.33 -21.36 -19.83
N GLU A 655 -54.34 -21.34 -20.70
CA GLU A 655 -54.36 -20.53 -21.92
C GLU A 655 -54.33 -19.03 -21.62
N GLU A 656 -55.10 -18.59 -20.62
CA GLU A 656 -55.01 -17.20 -20.12
C GLU A 656 -53.61 -16.91 -19.58
N LEU A 657 -53.06 -17.83 -18.78
CA LEU A 657 -51.78 -17.66 -18.10
C LEU A 657 -50.58 -17.64 -19.05
N VAL A 658 -50.65 -18.37 -20.15
CA VAL A 658 -49.65 -18.37 -21.23
C VAL A 658 -49.43 -16.98 -21.81
N THR A 659 -50.50 -16.18 -21.91
CA THR A 659 -50.43 -14.87 -22.55
C THR A 659 -49.86 -13.82 -21.59
N ILE A 660 -50.31 -13.83 -20.33
CA ILE A 660 -49.84 -12.87 -19.31
C ILE A 660 -48.49 -13.27 -18.69
N GLY A 661 -48.09 -14.54 -18.80
CA GLY A 661 -46.89 -15.10 -18.19
C GLY A 661 -45.65 -15.14 -19.07
N GLN A 662 -45.67 -14.54 -20.27
CA GLN A 662 -44.55 -14.65 -21.23
C GLN A 662 -43.20 -14.19 -20.65
N GLU A 663 -43.20 -13.16 -19.81
CA GLU A 663 -41.99 -12.62 -19.15
C GLU A 663 -41.75 -13.21 -17.74
N SER A 664 -42.54 -14.22 -17.34
CA SER A 664 -42.46 -14.82 -16.00
C SER A 664 -41.28 -15.78 -15.88
N SER A 665 -40.71 -15.89 -14.68
CA SER A 665 -39.65 -16.87 -14.38
C SER A 665 -40.13 -18.33 -14.42
N ILE A 666 -41.45 -18.55 -14.49
CA ILE A 666 -42.07 -19.89 -14.54
C ILE A 666 -42.75 -20.19 -15.88
N ILE A 667 -42.44 -19.44 -16.95
CA ILE A 667 -43.05 -19.63 -18.27
C ILE A 667 -42.86 -21.07 -18.80
N ASP A 668 -41.71 -21.68 -18.55
CA ASP A 668 -41.43 -23.07 -18.91
C ASP A 668 -42.35 -24.07 -18.18
N LYS A 669 -42.64 -23.85 -16.90
CA LYS A 669 -43.61 -24.64 -16.12
C LYS A 669 -45.03 -24.48 -16.65
N ILE A 670 -45.42 -23.25 -16.99
CA ILE A 670 -46.75 -22.94 -17.58
C ILE A 670 -46.91 -23.70 -18.90
N ARG A 671 -45.90 -23.62 -19.78
CA ARG A 671 -45.88 -24.31 -21.07
C ARG A 671 -45.86 -25.81 -20.94
N LEU A 672 -45.04 -26.36 -20.04
CA LEU A 672 -45.03 -27.81 -19.81
C LEU A 672 -46.38 -28.32 -19.29
N LEU A 673 -47.04 -27.59 -18.38
CA LEU A 673 -48.36 -27.98 -17.90
C LEU A 673 -49.39 -28.00 -19.04
N GLN A 674 -49.34 -27.02 -19.95
CA GLN A 674 -50.14 -27.03 -21.18
C GLN A 674 -49.87 -28.28 -22.03
N VAL A 675 -48.61 -28.62 -22.27
CA VAL A 675 -48.21 -29.83 -23.01
C VAL A 675 -48.74 -31.10 -22.35
N VAL A 676 -48.63 -31.21 -21.02
CA VAL A 676 -49.13 -32.37 -20.28
C VAL A 676 -50.66 -32.44 -20.31
N ILE A 677 -51.36 -31.29 -20.30
CA ILE A 677 -52.82 -31.23 -20.47
C ILE A 677 -53.22 -31.71 -21.86
N VAL A 678 -52.54 -31.29 -22.94
CA VAL A 678 -52.71 -31.84 -24.30
C VAL A 678 -52.52 -33.36 -24.27
N GLY A 679 -51.48 -33.81 -23.57
CA GLY A 679 -51.23 -35.21 -23.30
C GLY A 679 -52.34 -35.92 -22.53
N LYS A 680 -53.26 -35.22 -21.85
CA LYS A 680 -54.45 -35.75 -21.13
C LYS A 680 -55.78 -35.59 -21.88
N THR A 681 -55.87 -34.67 -22.84
CA THR A 681 -57.13 -34.36 -23.56
C THR A 681 -57.14 -34.83 -25.01
N SER A 682 -55.98 -34.96 -25.66
CA SER A 682 -55.90 -35.41 -27.05
C SER A 682 -56.40 -36.84 -27.22
N ILE A 683 -57.12 -37.07 -28.32
CA ILE A 683 -57.62 -38.39 -28.73
C ILE A 683 -56.50 -39.21 -29.39
N TYR A 684 -55.58 -38.55 -30.09
CA TYR A 684 -54.48 -39.15 -30.85
C TYR A 684 -53.12 -38.78 -30.21
N PHE A 685 -52.09 -39.60 -30.44
CA PHE A 685 -50.74 -39.35 -29.93
C PHE A 685 -50.02 -38.20 -30.66
N GLU A 686 -50.34 -37.98 -31.94
CA GLU A 686 -49.64 -37.00 -32.80
C GLU A 686 -49.66 -35.56 -32.24
N PRO A 687 -50.79 -34.98 -31.79
CA PRO A 687 -50.79 -33.63 -31.19
C PRO A 687 -49.99 -33.54 -29.88
N TYR A 688 -49.90 -34.62 -29.12
CA TYR A 688 -49.12 -34.63 -27.88
C TYR A 688 -47.62 -34.70 -28.16
N MET A 689 -47.23 -35.52 -29.13
CA MET A 689 -45.85 -35.60 -29.62
C MET A 689 -45.38 -34.26 -30.20
N GLU A 690 -46.23 -33.58 -30.97
CA GLU A 690 -45.94 -32.24 -31.52
C GLU A 690 -45.75 -31.22 -30.39
N ALA A 691 -46.62 -31.22 -29.37
CA ALA A 691 -46.52 -30.30 -28.24
C ALA A 691 -45.24 -30.51 -27.41
N LEU A 692 -44.80 -31.77 -27.22
CA LEU A 692 -43.55 -32.10 -26.53
C LEU A 692 -42.31 -31.62 -27.33
N ASN A 693 -42.29 -31.88 -28.63
CA ASN A 693 -41.22 -31.39 -29.52
C ASN A 693 -41.16 -29.86 -29.56
N GLY A 694 -42.32 -29.19 -29.58
CA GLY A 694 -42.42 -27.74 -29.49
C GLY A 694 -41.76 -27.21 -28.23
N PHE A 695 -42.09 -27.79 -27.07
CA PHE A 695 -41.49 -27.38 -25.79
C PHE A 695 -39.97 -27.56 -25.75
N ILE A 696 -39.45 -28.70 -26.21
CA ILE A 696 -38.00 -29.00 -26.21
C ILE A 696 -37.24 -28.02 -27.10
N THR A 697 -37.86 -27.58 -28.19
CA THR A 697 -37.29 -26.62 -29.13
C THR A 697 -37.36 -25.19 -28.60
N GLU A 698 -38.47 -24.80 -27.98
CA GLU A 698 -38.70 -23.46 -27.42
C GLU A 698 -37.86 -23.23 -26.15
N PHE A 699 -37.60 -24.27 -25.33
CA PHE A 699 -36.90 -24.17 -24.04
C PHE A 699 -35.67 -25.09 -23.96
N PRO A 700 -34.60 -24.82 -24.74
CA PRO A 700 -33.42 -25.70 -24.81
C PRO A 700 -32.61 -25.77 -23.50
N GLU A 701 -32.67 -24.72 -22.68
CA GLU A 701 -31.94 -24.57 -21.41
C GLU A 701 -32.81 -24.80 -20.15
N SER A 702 -34.07 -25.22 -20.29
CA SER A 702 -34.94 -25.45 -19.13
C SER A 702 -34.57 -26.74 -18.39
N ASP A 703 -34.56 -26.68 -17.06
CA ASP A 703 -34.41 -27.86 -16.17
C ASP A 703 -35.50 -28.93 -16.39
N LEU A 704 -36.60 -28.57 -17.04
CA LEU A 704 -37.73 -29.46 -17.35
C LEU A 704 -37.57 -30.21 -18.68
N LYS A 705 -36.60 -29.82 -19.51
CA LYS A 705 -36.35 -30.46 -20.81
C LYS A 705 -36.10 -31.97 -20.69
N PRO A 706 -35.29 -32.50 -19.75
CA PRO A 706 -35.12 -33.94 -19.59
C PRO A 706 -36.43 -34.68 -19.28
N TYR A 707 -37.35 -34.05 -18.54
CA TYR A 707 -38.65 -34.63 -18.23
C TYR A 707 -39.56 -34.64 -19.47
N ALA A 708 -39.59 -33.56 -20.25
CA ALA A 708 -40.32 -33.52 -21.52
C ALA A 708 -39.76 -34.55 -22.52
N GLN A 709 -38.43 -34.71 -22.58
CA GLN A 709 -37.79 -35.72 -23.42
C GLN A 709 -38.19 -37.14 -22.99
N ALA A 710 -38.19 -37.45 -21.69
CA ALA A 710 -38.62 -38.75 -21.20
C ALA A 710 -40.08 -39.07 -21.58
N LEU A 711 -40.99 -38.07 -21.49
CA LEU A 711 -42.38 -38.23 -21.92
C LEU A 711 -42.52 -38.45 -23.43
N LEU A 712 -41.62 -37.87 -24.24
CA LEU A 712 -41.59 -38.06 -25.68
C LEU A 712 -41.07 -39.45 -26.04
N ASP A 713 -40.00 -39.91 -25.38
CA ASP A 713 -39.39 -41.22 -25.58
C ASP A 713 -40.33 -42.37 -25.17
N ASP A 714 -41.25 -42.13 -24.23
CA ASP A 714 -42.30 -43.08 -23.82
C ASP A 714 -43.37 -43.31 -24.91
N ILE A 715 -43.43 -42.50 -25.98
CA ILE A 715 -44.36 -42.67 -27.10
C ILE A 715 -43.72 -43.61 -28.14
N SER A 716 -44.17 -44.87 -28.20
CA SER A 716 -43.62 -45.85 -29.15
C SER A 716 -44.15 -45.69 -30.58
N GLU A 717 -43.42 -46.21 -31.58
CA GLU A 717 -43.92 -46.29 -32.97
C GLU A 717 -45.24 -47.07 -33.07
N ASP A 718 -45.49 -48.02 -32.18
CA ASP A 718 -46.74 -48.77 -32.15
C ASP A 718 -47.88 -47.98 -31.50
N ASP A 719 -47.58 -47.02 -30.61
CA ASP A 719 -48.58 -46.07 -30.08
C ASP A 719 -49.08 -45.12 -31.17
N LEU A 720 -48.21 -44.69 -32.08
CA LEU A 720 -48.56 -43.86 -33.23
C LEU A 720 -49.45 -44.59 -34.26
N LYS A 721 -49.40 -45.92 -34.32
CA LYS A 721 -50.27 -46.75 -35.18
C LYS A 721 -51.64 -47.01 -34.57
N LYS A 722 -51.85 -46.72 -33.28
CA LYS A 722 -53.15 -46.93 -32.62
C LYS A 722 -54.13 -45.87 -33.08
N PRO A 723 -55.41 -46.23 -33.32
CA PRO A 723 -56.40 -45.27 -33.79
C PRO A 723 -56.74 -44.22 -32.73
N ARG A 724 -56.50 -44.47 -31.42
CA ARG A 724 -56.72 -43.52 -30.32
C ARG A 724 -55.81 -43.87 -29.11
N ILE A 725 -55.57 -42.89 -28.24
CA ILE A 725 -54.95 -43.10 -26.93
C ILE A 725 -55.89 -43.96 -26.05
N PRO A 726 -55.45 -45.11 -25.50
CA PRO A 726 -56.28 -45.97 -24.68
C PRO A 726 -56.93 -45.23 -23.49
N GLY A 727 -58.24 -45.44 -23.30
CA GLY A 727 -59.00 -44.80 -22.24
C GLY A 727 -59.52 -43.39 -22.57
N ARG A 728 -59.45 -42.97 -23.84
CA ARG A 728 -60.00 -41.70 -24.32
C ARG A 728 -60.95 -41.92 -25.48
N TYR A 729 -62.19 -41.43 -25.33
CA TYR A 729 -63.30 -41.74 -26.21
C TYR A 729 -63.98 -40.49 -26.73
#